data_AF-A0A2A6BBG3-F1
#
_entry.id   AF-A0A2A6BBG3-F1
#
_cell.length_a   1.000
_cell.length_b   1.000
_cell.length_c   1.000
_cell.angle_alpha   90.00
_cell.angle_beta   90.00
_cell.angle_gamma   90.00
#
_symmetry.space_group_name_H-M   'P 1'
#
loop_
_entity.id
_entity.type
_entity.pdbx_description
1 polymer ?
#
loop_
_entity_poly.entity_id
_entity_poly.type
_entity_poly.pdbx_seq_one_letter_code
_entity_poly.pdbx_strand_id
1 'polypeptide(L)'
;MVRRQSSPKPSAPVRSRVASPPPRPAVATPVARSVPAPPPAAAAPAAAPMGAAPSQGPGLMAQMAATAGGVAIGSAVGHAVGGMFSGGSSSHEAAPAAAAPQQTSQQIRIDINLLAYCCMSTVGFIGLGNMGAHMARNLIRAGHALVVYDANPKTVQQFKSEGATAASSPAEVGAAAKEVITMLPSSPHVREVYGGKKGLLETLKSGSLCLDSSTIDQSASIEVAKAVAEKKSIYLDAPVSGGVTGAQNATLTFMVGGAGGNPELLTRAKVLLDKMGKNVVCCGSIGSGQAAKICNNMLLAIEMIGTAETMNLGIKMGLDPKKLASIINTSSGRCWSSDTYNPCPGVIEGIPPSKGYAGGFGSALMAKDLSLAQNAATTLGAPTPLGSLSHQIYRLLAQHPDFQSKDFGVVFKFLSEGKQMASLVGRPLHYVIKIGDRKKSYEFYVGTLGMKILRHEEFGEGCEAECNGPYNGKWSKTMVGYGEEDNHFVVEMTYNYEIGAYTKGDDLHGLYVDNKEVFDQLASNGASCWDEDNRLRLRDPDGHSIFVGGETPIGKPSISRVALNVNDIEKSIAFWSGLLNMKVESKEERRAVLSYQKKGRPWVLQLNSMGKTVNRATAYGRTAFACTTDKLAPLEAAVKSGGGTILKPLVSLGTPGKATVHVVILADPDGHEICFVGEEAFKELSKIDPKSDGEIQKAIKDDWSGEWFKNGKKTMVFSTDRYSIPWMIHVSKKHSPRRFKQLHL
;
A
#
# COMPACT_ATOMS: atom_id res chain seq x y z
N MET A 1 -57.83 54.71 -2.20
CA MET A 1 -57.85 54.46 -3.66
C MET A 1 -56.41 54.12 -4.06
N VAL A 2 -56.02 52.98 -4.64
CA VAL A 2 -56.69 51.91 -5.37
C VAL A 2 -55.94 50.58 -5.11
N ARG A 3 -56.70 49.48 -5.16
CA ARG A 3 -56.34 48.07 -4.91
C ARG A 3 -55.29 47.51 -5.88
N ARG A 4 -54.46 46.59 -5.37
CA ARG A 4 -53.69 45.60 -6.14
C ARG A 4 -54.61 44.49 -6.64
N GLN A 5 -54.54 44.18 -7.94
CA GLN A 5 -55.17 43.01 -8.57
C GLN A 5 -54.20 41.83 -8.62
N SER A 6 -54.76 40.66 -8.34
CA SER A 6 -54.19 39.32 -8.47
C SER A 6 -54.31 38.79 -9.90
N SER A 7 -53.27 38.11 -10.37
CA SER A 7 -53.27 37.32 -11.63
C SER A 7 -52.70 35.91 -11.38
N PRO A 8 -53.03 34.91 -12.22
CA PRO A 8 -53.36 33.55 -11.78
C PRO A 8 -52.23 32.51 -11.88
N LYS A 9 -52.48 31.34 -11.24
CA LYS A 9 -51.64 30.13 -11.17
C LYS A 9 -51.20 29.61 -12.56
N PRO A 10 -49.96 29.13 -12.72
CA PRO A 10 -49.55 28.36 -13.89
C PRO A 10 -49.88 26.87 -13.76
N SER A 11 -50.22 26.30 -14.92
CA SER A 11 -50.63 24.93 -15.24
C SER A 11 -49.55 23.86 -15.01
N ALA A 12 -50.00 22.65 -14.70
CA ALA A 12 -49.18 21.44 -14.51
C ALA A 12 -48.42 21.01 -15.79
N PRO A 13 -47.23 20.39 -15.65
CA PRO A 13 -46.45 19.93 -16.81
C PRO A 13 -46.96 18.61 -17.38
N VAL A 14 -46.96 18.57 -18.71
CA VAL A 14 -47.29 17.44 -19.59
C VAL A 14 -46.32 16.28 -19.35
N ARG A 15 -46.85 15.07 -19.07
CA ARG A 15 -46.07 13.82 -19.05
C ARG A 15 -45.78 13.35 -20.48
N SER A 16 -44.52 13.43 -20.92
CA SER A 16 -44.03 12.72 -22.10
C SER A 16 -43.96 11.21 -21.83
N ARG A 17 -44.70 10.41 -22.60
CA ARG A 17 -44.55 8.95 -22.61
C ARG A 17 -43.21 8.58 -23.25
N VAL A 18 -42.27 8.10 -22.45
CA VAL A 18 -41.08 7.39 -22.94
C VAL A 18 -41.50 5.96 -23.26
N ALA A 19 -41.26 5.53 -24.50
CA ALA A 19 -41.51 4.16 -24.94
C ALA A 19 -40.54 3.18 -24.26
N SER A 20 -41.08 2.08 -23.75
CA SER A 20 -40.30 0.96 -23.20
C SER A 20 -39.52 0.23 -24.30
N PRO A 21 -38.28 -0.23 -24.05
CA PRO A 21 -37.54 -1.07 -24.99
C PRO A 21 -38.17 -2.48 -25.11
N PRO A 22 -37.99 -3.17 -26.25
CA PRO A 22 -38.57 -4.50 -26.46
C PRO A 22 -37.91 -5.56 -25.55
N PRO A 23 -38.61 -6.67 -25.25
CA PRO A 23 -38.08 -7.72 -24.38
C PRO A 23 -36.92 -8.45 -25.06
N ARG A 24 -35.88 -8.78 -24.28
CA ARG A 24 -34.77 -9.64 -24.72
C ARG A 24 -35.27 -11.06 -25.00
N PRO A 25 -34.71 -11.77 -26.00
CA PRO A 25 -35.03 -13.17 -26.25
C PRO A 25 -34.59 -14.05 -25.07
N ALA A 26 -35.41 -15.05 -24.75
CA ALA A 26 -35.16 -16.03 -23.69
C ALA A 26 -33.87 -16.82 -23.98
N VAL A 27 -32.97 -16.85 -23.00
CA VAL A 27 -31.78 -17.72 -23.02
C VAL A 27 -32.25 -19.14 -22.72
N ALA A 28 -31.97 -20.06 -23.65
CA ALA A 28 -32.20 -21.48 -23.47
C ALA A 28 -31.36 -22.02 -22.29
N THR A 29 -32.00 -22.70 -21.36
CA THR A 29 -31.38 -23.48 -20.29
C THR A 29 -30.54 -24.62 -20.87
N PRO A 30 -29.26 -24.79 -20.48
CA PRO A 30 -28.51 -25.97 -20.87
C PRO A 30 -28.98 -27.18 -20.06
N VAL A 31 -29.31 -28.25 -20.79
CA VAL A 31 -29.61 -29.58 -20.26
C VAL A 31 -28.37 -30.12 -19.54
N ALA A 32 -28.53 -30.53 -18.28
CA ALA A 32 -27.49 -31.19 -17.50
C ALA A 32 -27.12 -32.54 -18.16
N ARG A 33 -25.90 -32.65 -18.67
CA ARG A 33 -25.26 -33.95 -18.94
C ARG A 33 -24.50 -34.37 -17.70
N SER A 34 -24.86 -35.53 -17.16
CA SER A 34 -24.14 -36.22 -16.10
C SER A 34 -22.74 -36.61 -16.59
N VAL A 35 -21.72 -36.20 -15.85
CA VAL A 35 -20.34 -36.67 -16.01
C VAL A 35 -20.10 -37.75 -14.95
N PRO A 36 -19.55 -38.93 -15.29
CA PRO A 36 -19.23 -39.95 -14.30
C PRO A 36 -18.08 -39.51 -13.39
N ALA A 37 -18.14 -39.87 -12.11
CA ALA A 37 -17.10 -39.60 -11.12
C ALA A 37 -15.76 -40.29 -11.49
N PRO A 38 -14.60 -39.69 -11.18
CA PRO A 38 -13.30 -40.34 -11.34
C PRO A 38 -13.11 -41.43 -10.26
N PRO A 39 -12.30 -42.48 -10.53
CA PRO A 39 -12.02 -43.53 -9.57
C PRO A 39 -11.17 -43.01 -8.40
N PRO A 40 -11.25 -43.62 -7.21
CA PRO A 40 -10.48 -43.19 -6.04
C PRO A 40 -8.98 -43.45 -6.25
N ALA A 41 -8.16 -42.46 -5.89
CA ALA A 41 -6.70 -42.56 -5.91
C ALA A 41 -6.20 -43.61 -4.89
N ALA A 42 -5.28 -44.45 -5.33
CA ALA A 42 -4.59 -45.43 -4.50
C ALA A 42 -3.76 -44.75 -3.40
N ALA A 43 -3.84 -45.30 -2.19
CA ALA A 43 -3.10 -44.84 -1.02
C ALA A 43 -1.57 -45.01 -1.21
N ALA A 44 -0.82 -43.93 -0.98
CA ALA A 44 0.63 -43.98 -0.83
C ALA A 44 1.00 -44.49 0.58
N PRO A 45 2.04 -45.31 0.74
CA PRO A 45 2.40 -45.89 2.03
C PRO A 45 3.09 -44.88 2.96
N ALA A 46 2.88 -45.11 4.26
CA ALA A 46 3.36 -44.29 5.37
C ALA A 46 4.89 -44.22 5.46
N ALA A 47 5.41 -43.01 5.73
CA ALA A 47 6.81 -42.78 6.06
C ALA A 47 7.12 -43.23 7.50
N ALA A 48 8.18 -44.02 7.66
CA ALA A 48 8.75 -44.42 8.95
C ALA A 48 9.64 -43.29 9.55
N PRO A 49 9.83 -43.24 10.88
CA PRO A 49 10.48 -42.12 11.55
C PRO A 49 12.01 -42.19 11.48
N MET A 50 12.66 -41.04 11.33
CA MET A 50 14.12 -40.89 11.41
C MET A 50 14.62 -41.01 12.85
N GLY A 51 15.51 -41.97 13.08
CA GLY A 51 16.33 -42.09 14.28
C GLY A 51 17.65 -41.30 14.18
N ALA A 52 18.16 -40.93 15.35
CA ALA A 52 19.32 -40.07 15.58
C ALA A 52 20.68 -40.65 15.15
N ALA A 53 21.65 -39.75 14.95
CA ALA A 53 23.07 -39.99 14.65
C ALA A 53 23.83 -40.76 15.76
N PRO A 54 25.09 -41.22 15.53
CA PRO A 54 26.23 -40.31 15.79
C PRO A 54 27.54 -40.51 14.97
N SER A 55 28.30 -39.41 14.88
CA SER A 55 29.77 -39.21 14.90
C SER A 55 30.73 -40.13 14.13
N GLN A 56 31.64 -39.53 13.33
CA GLN A 56 33.11 -39.47 13.54
C GLN A 56 33.76 -38.41 12.62
N GLY A 57 34.75 -37.66 13.13
CA GLY A 57 35.55 -36.67 12.38
C GLY A 57 36.87 -37.26 11.84
N PRO A 58 37.95 -36.46 11.71
CA PRO A 58 38.28 -35.63 10.54
C PRO A 58 39.59 -36.06 9.84
N GLY A 59 39.80 -35.64 8.58
CA GLY A 59 41.02 -35.93 7.81
C GLY A 59 41.34 -34.88 6.74
N LEU A 60 42.62 -34.48 6.73
CA LEU A 60 43.24 -33.28 6.16
C LEU A 60 43.76 -33.49 4.70
N MET A 61 44.05 -32.36 4.02
CA MET A 61 45.09 -32.14 2.99
C MET A 61 44.87 -32.48 1.49
N ALA A 62 44.73 -31.39 0.74
CA ALA A 62 45.33 -30.98 -0.55
C ALA A 62 46.24 -31.92 -1.37
N GLN A 63 46.04 -31.89 -2.71
CA GLN A 63 47.05 -31.76 -3.80
C GLN A 63 46.28 -31.63 -5.15
N MET A 64 46.36 -30.51 -5.86
CA MET A 64 47.37 -30.04 -6.84
C MET A 64 46.91 -30.15 -8.31
N ALA A 65 47.26 -29.10 -9.04
CA ALA A 65 46.83 -28.65 -10.36
C ALA A 65 47.27 -29.47 -11.59
N ALA A 66 46.62 -29.09 -12.71
CA ALA A 66 47.12 -28.99 -14.09
C ALA A 66 46.98 -30.21 -15.03
N THR A 67 46.19 -30.06 -16.09
CA THR A 67 46.70 -29.82 -17.45
C THR A 67 45.57 -29.44 -18.41
N ALA A 68 45.93 -28.60 -19.38
CA ALA A 68 45.09 -28.01 -20.42
C ALA A 68 44.83 -28.99 -21.58
N GLY A 69 43.78 -28.72 -22.39
CA GLY A 69 43.69 -29.28 -23.73
C GLY A 69 42.30 -29.25 -24.39
N GLY A 70 42.01 -28.17 -25.11
CA GLY A 70 41.48 -28.19 -26.48
C GLY A 70 40.19 -28.97 -26.85
N VAL A 71 39.09 -28.22 -26.98
CA VAL A 71 38.19 -28.09 -28.15
C VAL A 71 38.18 -29.24 -29.19
N ALA A 72 37.02 -29.87 -29.45
CA ALA A 72 36.23 -29.68 -30.69
C ALA A 72 35.08 -30.70 -30.87
N ILE A 73 33.91 -30.10 -31.07
CA ILE A 73 32.71 -30.48 -31.81
C ILE A 73 32.93 -31.54 -32.91
N GLY A 74 32.06 -32.56 -32.97
CA GLY A 74 31.99 -33.50 -34.09
C GLY A 74 30.66 -34.27 -34.11
N SER A 75 29.81 -33.90 -35.07
CA SER A 75 28.47 -34.43 -35.34
C SER A 75 28.47 -35.92 -35.71
N ALA A 76 27.43 -36.63 -35.26
CA ALA A 76 27.17 -38.02 -35.61
C ALA A 76 26.35 -38.11 -36.89
N VAL A 77 26.92 -38.69 -37.95
CA VAL A 77 26.15 -39.45 -38.95
C VAL A 77 27.02 -40.61 -39.40
N GLY A 78 26.54 -41.83 -39.16
CA GLY A 78 27.05 -43.04 -39.75
C GLY A 78 25.89 -43.97 -40.04
N HIS A 79 25.69 -44.31 -41.31
CA HIS A 79 25.67 -45.68 -41.84
C HIS A 79 25.40 -45.62 -43.35
N ALA A 80 26.37 -46.04 -44.16
CA ALA A 80 26.18 -47.09 -45.16
C ALA A 80 27.47 -47.35 -45.96
N VAL A 81 28.04 -48.53 -45.70
CA VAL A 81 28.55 -49.54 -46.64
C VAL A 81 29.53 -49.11 -47.75
N GLY A 82 30.77 -49.60 -47.59
CA GLY A 82 31.40 -50.48 -48.58
C GLY A 82 32.42 -49.87 -49.55
N GLY A 83 33.61 -50.50 -49.59
CA GLY A 83 34.38 -50.58 -50.83
C GLY A 83 35.82 -50.08 -50.80
N MET A 84 36.73 -51.01 -50.46
CA MET A 84 37.98 -51.31 -51.15
C MET A 84 39.07 -50.24 -51.41
N PHE A 85 40.25 -50.63 -50.92
CA PHE A 85 41.62 -50.20 -51.16
C PHE A 85 42.05 -49.84 -52.60
N SER A 86 42.84 -48.77 -52.71
CA SER A 86 44.17 -48.65 -53.36
C SER A 86 44.50 -47.14 -53.40
N GLY A 87 45.65 -46.61 -53.01
CA GLY A 87 47.02 -47.01 -53.33
C GLY A 87 47.53 -46.10 -54.46
N GLY A 88 48.25 -45.01 -54.15
CA GLY A 88 48.81 -44.13 -55.19
C GLY A 88 49.45 -42.84 -54.66
N SER A 89 50.78 -42.82 -54.64
CA SER A 89 51.70 -41.74 -54.32
C SER A 89 51.85 -40.66 -55.40
N SER A 90 52.45 -39.52 -55.01
CA SER A 90 53.15 -38.46 -55.79
C SER A 90 52.45 -37.09 -55.70
N SER A 91 53.09 -35.93 -55.70
CA SER A 91 54.47 -35.46 -55.45
C SER A 91 54.38 -33.92 -55.45
N HIS A 92 55.29 -33.27 -54.72
CA HIS A 92 55.63 -31.85 -54.68
C HIS A 92 54.96 -30.84 -55.64
N GLU A 93 54.49 -29.72 -55.08
CA GLU A 93 54.88 -28.36 -55.51
C GLU A 93 54.56 -27.33 -54.42
N ALA A 94 55.50 -26.42 -54.15
CA ALA A 94 55.36 -25.31 -53.19
C ALA A 94 54.97 -24.02 -53.94
N ALA A 95 54.01 -23.28 -53.40
CA ALA A 95 53.51 -22.00 -53.93
C ALA A 95 53.64 -20.86 -52.86
N PRO A 96 53.68 -19.58 -53.29
CA PRO A 96 54.42 -18.52 -52.60
C PRO A 96 53.61 -17.65 -51.61
N ALA A 97 54.34 -16.86 -50.82
CA ALA A 97 53.84 -15.96 -49.77
C ALA A 97 52.94 -14.82 -50.30
N ALA A 98 51.82 -14.59 -49.61
CA ALA A 98 50.82 -13.57 -49.93
C ALA A 98 51.12 -12.19 -49.29
N ALA A 99 50.89 -11.14 -50.07
CA ALA A 99 51.04 -9.72 -49.70
C ALA A 99 49.89 -9.19 -48.80
N ALA A 100 50.20 -8.16 -48.01
CA ALA A 100 49.26 -7.47 -47.10
C ALA A 100 48.16 -6.69 -47.84
N PRO A 101 46.94 -6.57 -47.28
CA PRO A 101 45.80 -5.95 -47.97
C PRO A 101 45.85 -4.41 -47.95
N GLN A 102 45.58 -3.78 -49.10
CA GLN A 102 45.40 -2.34 -49.25
C GLN A 102 44.01 -1.89 -48.78
N GLN A 103 43.94 -0.90 -47.88
CA GLN A 103 42.69 -0.24 -47.46
C GLN A 103 42.13 0.66 -48.57
N THR A 104 40.81 0.67 -48.74
CA THR A 104 40.11 1.46 -49.77
C THR A 104 39.99 2.94 -49.38
N SER A 105 39.87 3.82 -50.37
CA SER A 105 39.72 5.28 -50.20
C SER A 105 38.49 5.70 -49.38
N GLN A 106 37.45 4.85 -49.35
CA GLN A 106 36.23 5.06 -48.56
C GLN A 106 36.47 4.79 -47.07
N GLN A 107 37.27 3.77 -46.74
CA GLN A 107 37.69 3.45 -45.37
C GLN A 107 38.60 4.55 -44.80
N ILE A 108 39.57 5.02 -45.60
CA ILE A 108 40.47 6.11 -45.24
C ILE A 108 39.69 7.42 -44.97
N ARG A 109 38.64 7.71 -45.75
CA ARG A 109 37.75 8.87 -45.51
C ARG A 109 36.94 8.75 -44.22
N ILE A 110 36.49 7.54 -43.87
CA ILE A 110 35.78 7.28 -42.60
C ILE A 110 36.73 7.48 -41.42
N ASP A 111 37.95 6.96 -41.49
CA ASP A 111 38.94 7.05 -40.41
C ASP A 111 39.44 8.50 -40.20
N ILE A 112 39.64 9.27 -41.28
CA ILE A 112 40.00 10.70 -41.20
C ILE A 112 38.85 11.55 -40.62
N ASN A 113 37.59 11.27 -41.01
CA ASN A 113 36.44 11.95 -40.42
C ASN A 113 36.28 11.59 -38.93
N LEU A 114 36.51 10.33 -38.52
CA LEU A 114 36.49 9.93 -37.11
C LEU A 114 37.55 10.66 -36.28
N LEU A 115 38.76 10.84 -36.83
CA LEU A 115 39.85 11.59 -36.21
C LEU A 115 39.56 13.10 -36.14
N ALA A 116 38.88 13.68 -37.14
CA ALA A 116 38.41 15.07 -37.10
C ALA A 116 37.26 15.30 -36.10
N TYR A 117 36.40 14.30 -35.91
CA TYR A 117 35.33 14.31 -34.87
C TYR A 117 35.85 13.97 -33.46
N CYS A 118 37.12 13.56 -33.29
CA CYS A 118 37.76 13.47 -31.97
C CYS A 118 38.11 14.84 -31.36
N CYS A 119 37.92 15.96 -32.08
CA CYS A 119 38.06 17.28 -31.47
C CYS A 119 36.87 17.59 -30.55
N MET A 120 37.16 18.14 -29.37
CA MET A 120 36.19 18.52 -28.34
C MET A 120 35.03 19.32 -28.94
N SER A 121 33.86 18.69 -29.10
CA SER A 121 32.66 19.34 -29.63
C SER A 121 31.83 19.97 -28.52
N THR A 122 31.25 21.14 -28.79
CA THR A 122 30.22 21.73 -27.94
C THR A 122 28.90 21.00 -28.14
N VAL A 123 28.40 20.36 -27.09
CA VAL A 123 27.17 19.56 -27.10
C VAL A 123 26.09 20.25 -26.27
N GLY A 124 24.92 20.43 -26.88
CA GLY A 124 23.73 20.87 -26.18
C GLY A 124 23.09 19.71 -25.43
N PHE A 125 22.72 19.88 -24.15
CA PHE A 125 22.03 18.86 -23.38
C PHE A 125 20.82 19.44 -22.67
N ILE A 126 19.63 18.91 -22.99
CA ILE A 126 18.37 19.40 -22.45
C ILE A 126 17.65 18.29 -21.69
N GLY A 127 17.35 18.55 -20.41
CA GLY A 127 16.74 17.58 -19.51
C GLY A 127 17.80 16.87 -18.64
N LEU A 128 17.91 17.30 -17.38
CA LEU A 128 18.94 16.91 -16.43
C LEU A 128 18.33 16.16 -15.22
N GLY A 129 17.28 15.37 -15.46
CA GLY A 129 16.69 14.50 -14.44
C GLY A 129 17.58 13.29 -14.10
N ASN A 130 16.99 12.28 -13.44
CA ASN A 130 17.72 11.09 -12.96
C ASN A 130 18.58 10.40 -14.02
N MET A 131 18.12 10.33 -15.27
CA MET A 131 18.91 9.76 -16.38
C MET A 131 19.84 10.81 -16.99
N GLY A 132 19.26 11.95 -17.41
CA GLY A 132 19.96 12.99 -18.16
C GLY A 132 21.17 13.56 -17.44
N ALA A 133 21.10 13.72 -16.11
CA ALA A 133 22.24 14.22 -15.34
C ALA A 133 23.47 13.29 -15.40
N HIS A 134 23.29 11.98 -15.27
CA HIS A 134 24.41 11.04 -15.38
C HIS A 134 24.95 10.96 -16.81
N MET A 135 24.07 10.99 -17.80
CA MET A 135 24.43 11.04 -19.22
C MET A 135 25.27 12.29 -19.56
N ALA A 136 24.82 13.47 -19.13
CA ALA A 136 25.55 14.72 -19.32
C ALA A 136 26.93 14.69 -18.63
N ARG A 137 27.02 14.18 -17.40
CA ARG A 137 28.32 14.02 -16.71
C ARG A 137 29.27 13.06 -17.41
N ASN A 138 28.77 12.02 -18.06
CA ASN A 138 29.62 11.15 -18.88
C ASN A 138 30.25 11.91 -20.04
N LEU A 139 29.51 12.80 -20.69
CA LEU A 139 30.03 13.64 -21.77
C LEU A 139 31.08 14.63 -21.26
N ILE A 140 30.85 15.25 -20.10
CA ILE A 140 31.86 16.11 -19.44
C ILE A 140 33.13 15.31 -19.15
N ARG A 141 33.01 14.10 -18.56
CA ARG A 141 34.16 13.23 -18.28
C ARG A 141 34.89 12.78 -19.54
N ALA A 142 34.19 12.67 -20.66
CA ALA A 142 34.77 12.37 -21.96
C ALA A 142 35.41 13.61 -22.65
N GLY A 143 35.37 14.78 -22.02
CA GLY A 143 36.02 16.01 -22.50
C GLY A 143 35.16 16.90 -23.39
N HIS A 144 33.85 16.64 -23.52
CA HIS A 144 32.95 17.50 -24.29
C HIS A 144 32.57 18.76 -23.50
N ALA A 145 32.57 19.91 -24.16
CA ALA A 145 32.02 21.14 -23.60
C ALA A 145 30.48 21.07 -23.68
N LEU A 146 29.77 21.29 -22.56
CA LEU A 146 28.32 21.23 -22.54
C LEU A 146 27.66 22.61 -22.47
N VAL A 147 26.57 22.78 -23.22
CA VAL A 147 25.59 23.84 -23.03
C VAL A 147 24.30 23.21 -22.54
N VAL A 148 23.88 23.51 -21.32
CA VAL A 148 22.82 22.78 -20.63
C VAL A 148 21.58 23.63 -20.37
N TYR A 149 20.42 22.99 -20.44
CA TYR A 149 19.14 23.56 -20.01
C TYR A 149 18.27 22.50 -19.32
N ASP A 150 17.54 22.93 -18.30
CA ASP A 150 16.50 22.14 -17.64
C ASP A 150 15.42 23.10 -17.11
N ALA A 151 14.18 22.63 -17.00
CA ALA A 151 13.10 23.43 -16.42
C ALA A 151 13.33 23.73 -14.93
N ASN A 152 14.12 22.91 -14.23
CA ASN A 152 14.55 23.15 -12.87
C ASN A 152 15.86 23.97 -12.84
N PRO A 153 15.80 25.27 -12.46
CA PRO A 153 16.98 26.13 -12.46
C PRO A 153 18.06 25.69 -11.47
N LYS A 154 17.69 24.97 -10.40
CA LYS A 154 18.68 24.46 -9.43
C LYS A 154 19.61 23.43 -10.09
N THR A 155 19.06 22.55 -10.92
CA THR A 155 19.84 21.54 -11.64
C THR A 155 20.78 22.19 -12.65
N VAL A 156 20.33 23.22 -13.36
CA VAL A 156 21.18 23.99 -14.29
C VAL A 156 22.36 24.63 -13.56
N GLN A 157 22.14 25.23 -12.40
CA GLN A 157 23.22 25.84 -11.61
C GLN A 157 24.24 24.81 -11.11
N GLN A 158 23.78 23.60 -10.75
CA GLN A 158 24.69 22.52 -10.39
C GLN A 158 25.63 22.18 -11.56
N PHE A 159 25.10 22.01 -12.78
CA PHE A 159 25.94 21.72 -13.94
C PHE A 159 26.86 22.89 -14.32
N LYS A 160 26.43 24.14 -14.09
CA LYS A 160 27.31 25.31 -14.23
C LYS A 160 28.52 25.22 -13.31
N SER A 161 28.33 24.81 -12.06
CA SER A 161 29.42 24.58 -11.11
C SER A 161 30.33 23.40 -11.48
N GLU A 162 29.81 22.45 -12.27
CA GLU A 162 30.56 21.31 -12.83
C GLU A 162 31.25 21.65 -14.17
N GLY A 163 31.24 22.93 -14.60
CA GLY A 163 31.96 23.41 -15.79
C GLY A 163 31.14 23.50 -17.07
N ALA A 164 29.83 23.25 -17.03
CA ALA A 164 28.95 23.45 -18.19
C ALA A 164 28.56 24.93 -18.37
N THR A 165 28.20 25.30 -19.60
CA THR A 165 27.59 26.60 -19.90
C THR A 165 26.08 26.50 -19.69
N ALA A 166 25.50 27.37 -18.86
CA ALA A 166 24.06 27.40 -18.63
C ALA A 166 23.36 28.22 -19.73
N ALA A 167 22.33 27.63 -20.36
CA ALA A 167 21.39 28.32 -21.23
C ALA A 167 20.10 28.68 -20.47
N SER A 168 19.43 29.76 -20.88
CA SER A 168 18.16 30.22 -20.30
C SER A 168 16.93 29.61 -20.98
N SER A 169 17.11 28.97 -22.14
CA SER A 169 16.04 28.32 -22.92
C SER A 169 16.59 27.26 -23.89
N PRO A 170 15.73 26.35 -24.40
CA PRO A 170 16.12 25.43 -25.49
C PRO A 170 16.65 26.16 -26.74
N ALA A 171 16.08 27.30 -27.10
CA ALA A 171 16.57 28.13 -28.20
C ALA A 171 18.03 28.58 -27.99
N GLU A 172 18.43 28.95 -26.78
CA GLU A 172 19.84 29.29 -26.53
C GLU A 172 20.78 28.09 -26.71
N VAL A 173 20.32 26.89 -26.37
CA VAL A 173 21.08 25.65 -26.63
C VAL A 173 21.25 25.43 -28.13
N GLY A 174 20.18 25.55 -28.93
CA GLY A 174 20.22 25.41 -30.39
C GLY A 174 21.09 26.46 -31.09
N ALA A 175 21.17 27.67 -30.51
CA ALA A 175 22.05 28.74 -30.97
C ALA A 175 23.53 28.48 -30.65
N ALA A 176 23.83 27.70 -29.61
CA ALA A 176 25.19 27.46 -29.16
C ALA A 176 25.80 26.17 -29.75
N ALA A 177 25.03 25.09 -29.85
CA ALA A 177 25.52 23.76 -30.23
C ALA A 177 24.91 23.23 -31.54
N LYS A 178 25.70 22.44 -32.29
CA LYS A 178 25.22 21.69 -33.48
C LYS A 178 24.84 20.25 -33.16
N GLU A 179 25.35 19.72 -32.06
CA GLU A 179 24.99 18.40 -31.55
C GLU A 179 24.12 18.62 -30.32
N VAL A 180 22.88 18.17 -30.33
CA VAL A 180 21.92 18.39 -29.23
C VAL A 180 21.34 17.06 -28.79
N ILE A 181 21.37 16.80 -27.48
CA ILE A 181 20.72 15.64 -26.85
C ILE A 181 19.55 16.13 -25.99
N THR A 182 18.38 15.50 -26.16
CA THR A 182 17.21 15.72 -25.31
C THR A 182 16.90 14.47 -24.48
N MET A 183 16.63 14.62 -23.19
CA MET A 183 16.28 13.54 -22.27
C MET A 183 15.11 13.94 -21.36
N LEU A 184 13.90 13.84 -21.89
CA LEU A 184 12.69 14.46 -21.35
C LEU A 184 11.63 13.42 -20.90
N PRO A 185 10.67 13.81 -20.04
CA PRO A 185 9.74 12.85 -19.43
C PRO A 185 8.70 12.23 -20.39
N SER A 186 8.20 12.99 -21.39
CA SER A 186 7.12 12.52 -22.26
C SER A 186 6.95 13.34 -23.54
N SER A 187 6.12 12.85 -24.46
CA SER A 187 5.86 13.43 -25.79
C SER A 187 5.51 14.94 -25.77
N PRO A 188 4.65 15.46 -24.87
CA PRO A 188 4.38 16.90 -24.79
C PRO A 188 5.62 17.74 -24.46
N HIS A 189 6.52 17.25 -23.60
CA HIS A 189 7.74 17.96 -23.24
C HIS A 189 8.70 18.04 -24.42
N VAL A 190 8.84 16.95 -25.19
CA VAL A 190 9.65 16.94 -26.41
C VAL A 190 9.10 17.94 -27.42
N ARG A 191 7.77 17.95 -27.65
CA ARG A 191 7.14 18.94 -28.54
C ARG A 191 7.41 20.38 -28.12
N GLU A 192 7.28 20.68 -26.83
CA GLU A 192 7.55 22.03 -26.31
C GLU A 192 9.02 22.42 -26.45
N VAL A 193 9.95 21.51 -26.13
CA VAL A 193 11.39 21.79 -26.22
C VAL A 193 11.84 22.00 -27.67
N TYR A 194 11.24 21.29 -28.64
CA TYR A 194 11.58 21.49 -30.05
C TYR A 194 10.81 22.66 -30.67
N GLY A 195 9.48 22.66 -30.59
CA GLY A 195 8.59 23.57 -31.33
C GLY A 195 7.90 24.66 -30.51
N GLY A 196 8.16 24.76 -29.20
CA GLY A 196 7.65 25.85 -28.38
C GLY A 196 8.22 27.21 -28.78
N LYS A 197 7.65 28.31 -28.25
CA LYS A 197 8.07 29.70 -28.59
C LYS A 197 9.54 30.02 -28.30
N LYS A 198 10.15 29.27 -27.38
CA LYS A 198 11.60 29.34 -27.07
C LYS A 198 12.27 27.98 -27.31
N GLY A 199 11.71 27.20 -28.23
CA GLY A 199 12.15 25.86 -28.57
C GLY A 199 13.41 25.86 -29.44
N LEU A 200 14.00 24.68 -29.60
CA LEU A 200 15.20 24.48 -30.41
C LEU A 200 15.03 24.98 -31.85
N LEU A 201 13.86 24.79 -32.47
CA LEU A 201 13.63 25.11 -33.88
C LEU A 201 13.71 26.61 -34.20
N GLU A 202 13.64 27.49 -33.21
CA GLU A 202 13.79 28.94 -33.39
C GLU A 202 15.22 29.33 -33.79
N THR A 203 16.22 28.58 -33.35
CA THR A 203 17.65 28.95 -33.46
C THR A 203 18.55 27.82 -33.94
N LEU A 204 17.99 26.62 -34.17
CA LEU A 204 18.74 25.44 -34.60
C LEU A 204 19.52 25.72 -35.88
N LYS A 205 20.85 25.52 -35.82
CA LYS A 205 21.74 25.77 -36.95
C LYS A 205 21.57 24.70 -38.03
N SER A 206 21.64 25.08 -39.30
CA SER A 206 21.66 24.11 -40.42
C SER A 206 22.78 23.07 -40.23
N GLY A 207 22.47 21.80 -40.53
CA GLY A 207 23.37 20.67 -40.36
C GLY A 207 23.50 20.15 -38.93
N SER A 208 22.69 20.65 -37.99
CA SER A 208 22.66 20.14 -36.61
C SER A 208 22.16 18.69 -36.57
N LEU A 209 22.61 17.94 -35.58
CA LEU A 209 22.12 16.61 -35.25
C LEU A 209 21.47 16.65 -33.86
N CYS A 210 20.20 16.28 -33.83
CA CYS A 210 19.36 16.19 -32.64
C CYS A 210 19.16 14.71 -32.28
N LEU A 211 19.62 14.31 -31.10
CA LEU A 211 19.49 12.97 -30.56
C LEU A 211 18.46 13.00 -29.42
N ASP A 212 17.23 12.55 -29.68
CA ASP A 212 16.22 12.48 -28.63
C ASP A 212 16.27 11.13 -27.92
N SER A 213 16.80 11.13 -26.71
CA SER A 213 16.88 9.95 -25.85
C SER A 213 15.67 9.77 -24.92
N SER A 214 14.67 10.64 -25.04
CA SER A 214 13.38 10.50 -24.38
C SER A 214 12.65 9.25 -24.87
N THR A 215 11.85 8.61 -24.01
CA THR A 215 10.89 7.59 -24.44
C THR A 215 9.56 8.26 -24.75
N ILE A 216 9.10 8.27 -26.00
CA ILE A 216 7.88 8.99 -26.43
C ILE A 216 7.06 8.18 -27.44
N ASP A 217 5.89 8.69 -27.83
CA ASP A 217 5.12 8.11 -28.92
C ASP A 217 5.93 8.12 -30.23
N GLN A 218 5.82 7.04 -31.00
CA GLN A 218 6.46 6.94 -32.32
C GLN A 218 6.02 8.09 -33.25
N SER A 219 4.74 8.45 -33.21
CA SER A 219 4.18 9.55 -34.00
C SER A 219 4.79 10.91 -33.62
N ALA A 220 5.08 11.14 -32.34
CA ALA A 220 5.72 12.37 -31.87
C ALA A 220 7.17 12.47 -32.39
N SER A 221 7.92 11.35 -32.40
CA SER A 221 9.26 11.33 -33.01
C SER A 221 9.22 11.66 -34.50
N ILE A 222 8.26 11.09 -35.24
CA ILE A 222 8.08 11.37 -36.68
C ILE A 222 7.72 12.84 -36.92
N GLU A 223 6.83 13.40 -36.10
CA GLU A 223 6.40 14.80 -36.17
C GLU A 223 7.58 15.76 -35.97
N VAL A 224 8.35 15.56 -34.89
CA VAL A 224 9.51 16.40 -34.57
C VAL A 224 10.59 16.27 -35.65
N ALA A 225 10.84 15.07 -36.16
CA ALA A 225 11.82 14.85 -37.22
C ALA A 225 11.49 15.64 -38.51
N LYS A 226 10.20 15.73 -38.88
CA LYS A 226 9.77 16.56 -40.02
C LYS A 226 10.08 18.04 -39.79
N ALA A 227 9.75 18.56 -38.60
CA ALA A 227 10.01 19.96 -38.25
C ALA A 227 11.51 20.29 -38.19
N VAL A 228 12.35 19.35 -37.70
CA VAL A 228 13.81 19.50 -37.70
C VAL A 228 14.38 19.50 -39.13
N ALA A 229 13.81 18.69 -40.04
CA ALA A 229 14.23 18.64 -41.44
C ALA A 229 13.98 19.98 -42.17
N GLU A 230 12.90 20.69 -41.85
CA GLU A 230 12.63 22.05 -42.40
C GLU A 230 13.74 23.06 -42.05
N LYS A 231 14.46 22.83 -40.95
CA LYS A 231 15.65 23.60 -40.54
C LYS A 231 16.95 23.06 -41.13
N LYS A 232 16.88 22.22 -42.17
CA LYS A 232 18.02 21.55 -42.83
C LYS A 232 18.92 20.82 -41.82
N SER A 233 18.30 20.20 -40.83
CA SER A 233 18.96 19.51 -39.72
C SER A 233 18.43 18.09 -39.59
N ILE A 234 19.06 17.30 -38.73
CA ILE A 234 18.83 15.86 -38.62
C ILE A 234 18.32 15.55 -37.23
N TYR A 235 17.32 14.69 -37.15
CA TYR A 235 16.77 14.17 -35.89
C TYR A 235 16.86 12.64 -35.91
N LEU A 236 17.32 12.06 -34.80
CA LEU A 236 17.30 10.62 -34.55
C LEU A 236 16.64 10.39 -33.19
N ASP A 237 15.66 9.48 -33.15
CA ASP A 237 15.17 8.95 -31.87
C ASP A 237 16.16 7.91 -31.35
N ALA A 238 16.65 8.10 -30.12
CA ALA A 238 17.66 7.26 -29.49
C ALA A 238 17.29 6.93 -28.03
N PRO A 239 16.10 6.38 -27.74
CA PRO A 239 15.71 6.01 -26.38
C PRO A 239 16.66 4.98 -25.76
N VAL A 240 16.71 4.99 -24.43
CA VAL A 240 17.71 4.24 -23.65
C VAL A 240 17.13 3.10 -22.82
N SER A 241 17.92 2.05 -22.61
CA SER A 241 17.69 1.00 -21.61
C SER A 241 18.91 0.82 -20.70
N GLY A 242 18.70 0.42 -19.43
CA GLY A 242 19.77 0.22 -18.43
C GLY A 242 19.58 1.00 -17.11
N GLY A 243 18.59 1.89 -17.03
CA GLY A 243 18.26 2.62 -15.80
C GLY A 243 19.34 3.58 -15.30
N VAL A 244 19.14 4.12 -14.08
CA VAL A 244 20.04 5.11 -13.48
C VAL A 244 21.45 4.57 -13.29
N THR A 245 21.59 3.31 -12.85
CA THR A 245 22.88 2.64 -12.70
C THR A 245 23.62 2.53 -14.04
N GLY A 246 22.91 2.15 -15.11
CA GLY A 246 23.49 2.11 -16.45
C GLY A 246 23.91 3.50 -16.94
N ALA A 247 23.12 4.53 -16.66
CA ALA A 247 23.46 5.91 -16.99
C ALA A 247 24.71 6.38 -16.25
N GLN A 248 24.81 6.12 -14.95
CA GLN A 248 25.96 6.48 -14.12
C GLN A 248 27.26 5.82 -14.61
N ASN A 249 27.17 4.55 -15.03
CA ASN A 249 28.30 3.71 -15.43
C ASN A 249 28.62 3.79 -16.92
N ALA A 250 27.90 4.61 -17.70
CA ALA A 250 28.01 4.68 -19.16
C ALA A 250 27.80 3.32 -19.86
N THR A 251 26.89 2.48 -19.33
CA THR A 251 26.60 1.15 -19.88
C THR A 251 25.19 1.03 -20.44
N LEU A 252 24.54 2.15 -20.79
CA LEU A 252 23.24 2.18 -21.44
C LEU A 252 23.26 1.46 -22.79
N THR A 253 22.09 0.98 -23.19
CA THR A 253 21.81 0.58 -24.58
C THR A 253 20.96 1.65 -25.23
N PHE A 254 21.44 2.23 -26.34
CA PHE A 254 20.70 3.16 -27.20
C PHE A 254 20.08 2.42 -28.37
N MET A 255 18.80 2.68 -28.63
CA MET A 255 18.03 2.12 -29.74
C MET A 255 17.76 3.25 -30.74
N VAL A 256 18.51 3.31 -31.83
CA VAL A 256 18.58 4.48 -32.72
C VAL A 256 17.72 4.30 -33.97
N GLY A 257 16.64 5.06 -34.09
CA GLY A 257 15.85 5.21 -35.31
C GLY A 257 16.32 6.39 -36.17
N GLY A 258 16.02 6.32 -37.47
CA GLY A 258 16.33 7.36 -38.46
C GLY A 258 17.66 7.18 -39.19
N ALA A 259 18.53 6.27 -38.73
CA ALA A 259 19.85 6.02 -39.31
C ALA A 259 19.90 4.79 -40.26
N GLY A 260 18.81 4.02 -40.41
CA GLY A 260 18.82 2.74 -41.12
C GLY A 260 19.24 2.78 -42.60
N GLY A 261 19.05 3.92 -43.27
CA GLY A 261 19.48 4.12 -44.67
C GLY A 261 20.79 4.88 -44.83
N ASN A 262 21.45 5.30 -43.74
CA ASN A 262 22.65 6.12 -43.79
C ASN A 262 23.64 5.76 -42.66
N PRO A 263 24.61 4.88 -42.94
CA PRO A 263 25.64 4.47 -41.97
C PRO A 263 26.49 5.61 -41.42
N GLU A 264 26.67 6.70 -42.18
CA GLU A 264 27.44 7.86 -41.72
C GLU A 264 26.73 8.59 -40.58
N LEU A 265 25.39 8.64 -40.59
CA LEU A 265 24.62 9.24 -39.48
C LEU A 265 24.74 8.43 -38.20
N LEU A 266 24.70 7.10 -38.31
CA LEU A 266 24.93 6.24 -37.15
C LEU A 266 26.34 6.45 -36.59
N THR A 267 27.33 6.58 -37.47
CA THR A 267 28.73 6.83 -37.09
C THR A 267 28.87 8.17 -36.37
N ARG A 268 28.24 9.24 -36.89
CA ARG A 268 28.21 10.55 -36.24
C ARG A 268 27.53 10.51 -34.87
N ALA A 269 26.40 9.81 -34.73
CA ALA A 269 25.71 9.67 -33.45
C ALA A 269 26.56 8.90 -32.42
N LYS A 270 27.25 7.83 -32.85
CA LYS A 270 28.10 7.00 -31.99
C LYS A 270 29.21 7.77 -31.28
N VAL A 271 29.74 8.84 -31.89
CA VAL A 271 30.74 9.73 -31.26
C VAL A 271 30.29 10.18 -29.86
N LEU A 272 29.01 10.48 -29.69
CA LEU A 272 28.43 10.91 -28.40
C LEU A 272 27.80 9.75 -27.64
N LEU A 273 27.05 8.88 -28.32
CA LEU A 273 26.29 7.81 -27.66
C LEU A 273 27.21 6.77 -26.98
N ASP A 274 28.36 6.45 -27.57
CA ASP A 274 29.33 5.50 -26.99
C ASP A 274 30.02 6.05 -25.72
N LYS A 275 29.88 7.35 -25.43
CA LYS A 275 30.36 7.93 -24.16
C LYS A 275 29.38 7.75 -23.02
N MET A 276 28.12 7.49 -23.34
CA MET A 276 27.03 7.36 -22.36
C MET A 276 26.47 5.94 -22.28
N GLY A 277 26.87 5.08 -23.21
CA GLY A 277 26.34 3.72 -23.34
C GLY A 277 27.38 2.74 -23.87
N LYS A 278 27.07 1.46 -23.65
CA LYS A 278 27.89 0.32 -24.11
C LYS A 278 27.41 -0.23 -25.44
N ASN A 279 26.12 -0.10 -25.76
CA ASN A 279 25.53 -0.62 -26.99
C ASN A 279 24.77 0.49 -27.71
N VAL A 280 25.05 0.67 -29.00
CA VAL A 280 24.30 1.58 -29.88
C VAL A 280 23.80 0.78 -31.08
N VAL A 281 22.49 0.52 -31.08
CA VAL A 281 21.83 -0.38 -32.04
C VAL A 281 21.02 0.45 -33.03
N CYS A 282 21.26 0.27 -34.33
CA CYS A 282 20.43 0.90 -35.36
C CYS A 282 19.13 0.09 -35.54
N CYS A 283 17.99 0.75 -35.32
CA CYS A 283 16.67 0.11 -35.33
C CYS A 283 15.89 0.33 -36.64
N GLY A 284 16.33 1.22 -37.52
CA GLY A 284 15.71 1.43 -38.83
C GLY A 284 15.39 2.90 -39.12
N SER A 285 14.18 3.14 -39.65
CA SER A 285 13.68 4.48 -39.95
C SER A 285 13.31 5.25 -38.68
N ILE A 286 12.91 6.51 -38.84
CA ILE A 286 12.57 7.34 -37.69
C ILE A 286 11.38 6.75 -36.91
N GLY A 287 11.51 6.73 -35.59
CA GLY A 287 10.55 6.14 -34.66
C GLY A 287 10.78 4.64 -34.40
N SER A 288 11.66 3.97 -35.15
CA SER A 288 11.97 2.56 -34.90
C SER A 288 12.72 2.33 -33.58
N GLY A 289 13.46 3.33 -33.09
CA GLY A 289 14.09 3.29 -31.77
C GLY A 289 13.03 3.29 -30.66
N GLN A 290 12.03 4.17 -30.76
CA GLN A 290 10.88 4.18 -29.86
C GLN A 290 10.11 2.86 -29.90
N ALA A 291 9.84 2.32 -31.08
CA ALA A 291 9.15 1.04 -31.23
C ALA A 291 9.91 -0.10 -30.52
N ALA A 292 11.22 -0.21 -30.72
CA ALA A 292 12.06 -1.20 -30.04
C ALA A 292 12.01 -1.04 -28.51
N LYS A 293 12.11 0.20 -28.02
CA LYS A 293 12.08 0.50 -26.58
C LYS A 293 10.75 0.14 -25.93
N ILE A 294 9.64 0.49 -26.56
CA ILE A 294 8.29 0.26 -26.06
C ILE A 294 8.00 -1.25 -26.00
N CYS A 295 8.38 -2.01 -27.04
CA CYS A 295 8.28 -3.47 -27.04
C CYS A 295 9.11 -4.10 -25.92
N ASN A 296 10.35 -3.66 -25.73
CA ASN A 296 11.22 -4.13 -24.64
C ASN A 296 10.59 -3.88 -23.26
N ASN A 297 10.09 -2.67 -23.01
CA ASN A 297 9.52 -2.34 -21.71
C ASN A 297 8.17 -3.03 -21.45
N MET A 298 7.38 -3.32 -22.49
CA MET A 298 6.20 -4.18 -22.37
C MET A 298 6.57 -5.60 -21.94
N LEU A 299 7.58 -6.21 -22.58
CA LEU A 299 8.07 -7.54 -22.19
C LEU A 299 8.63 -7.53 -20.76
N LEU A 300 9.43 -6.53 -20.41
CA LEU A 300 9.98 -6.36 -19.06
C LEU A 300 8.88 -6.31 -17.99
N ALA A 301 7.79 -5.58 -18.24
CA ALA A 301 6.68 -5.51 -17.29
C ALA A 301 6.00 -6.87 -17.08
N ILE A 302 5.78 -7.62 -18.17
CA ILE A 302 5.19 -8.97 -18.13
C ILE A 302 6.10 -9.91 -17.33
N GLU A 303 7.39 -9.92 -17.63
CA GLU A 303 8.38 -10.76 -16.95
C GLU A 303 8.52 -10.39 -15.46
N MET A 304 8.49 -9.10 -15.12
CA MET A 304 8.56 -8.65 -13.73
C MET A 304 7.35 -9.09 -12.92
N ILE A 305 6.14 -8.94 -13.47
CA ILE A 305 4.90 -9.43 -12.84
C ILE A 305 4.95 -10.94 -12.70
N GLY A 306 5.28 -11.67 -13.77
CA GLY A 306 5.40 -13.13 -13.75
C GLY A 306 6.42 -13.63 -12.73
N THR A 307 7.57 -12.96 -12.61
CA THR A 307 8.58 -13.25 -11.59
C THR A 307 8.01 -12.99 -10.20
N ALA A 308 7.37 -11.84 -9.98
CA ALA A 308 6.78 -11.48 -8.69
C ALA A 308 5.69 -12.47 -8.24
N GLU A 309 4.80 -12.86 -9.14
CA GLU A 309 3.76 -13.87 -8.89
C GLU A 309 4.38 -15.22 -8.54
N THR A 310 5.36 -15.68 -9.32
CA THR A 310 6.04 -16.96 -9.13
C THR A 310 6.78 -17.01 -7.80
N MET A 311 7.53 -15.94 -7.47
CA MET A 311 8.23 -15.82 -6.18
C MET A 311 7.25 -15.82 -5.01
N ASN A 312 6.16 -15.04 -5.09
CA ASN A 312 5.13 -14.98 -4.05
C ASN A 312 4.44 -16.34 -3.84
N LEU A 313 4.10 -17.04 -4.93
CA LEU A 313 3.51 -18.37 -4.87
C LEU A 313 4.45 -19.38 -4.21
N GLY A 314 5.71 -19.44 -4.67
CA GLY A 314 6.68 -20.38 -4.12
C GLY A 314 6.98 -20.15 -2.64
N ILE A 315 7.05 -18.89 -2.20
CA ILE A 315 7.19 -18.53 -0.78
C ILE A 315 5.98 -19.03 0.03
N LYS A 316 4.76 -18.85 -0.49
CA LYS A 316 3.54 -19.37 0.16
C LYS A 316 3.46 -20.89 0.18
N MET A 317 4.15 -21.57 -0.72
CA MET A 317 4.34 -23.02 -0.71
C MET A 317 5.47 -23.46 0.25
N GLY A 318 6.09 -22.53 0.98
CA GLY A 318 7.13 -22.82 1.96
C GLY A 318 8.56 -22.88 1.39
N LEU A 319 8.78 -22.42 0.17
CA LEU A 319 10.12 -22.38 -0.42
C LEU A 319 10.92 -21.16 0.09
N ASP A 320 12.21 -21.37 0.32
CA ASP A 320 13.15 -20.28 0.56
C ASP A 320 13.30 -19.41 -0.70
N PRO A 321 13.17 -18.07 -0.61
CA PRO A 321 13.23 -17.19 -1.78
C PRO A 321 14.54 -17.30 -2.57
N LYS A 322 15.70 -17.42 -1.90
CA LYS A 322 17.00 -17.49 -2.58
C LYS A 322 17.16 -18.79 -3.35
N LYS A 323 16.74 -19.92 -2.75
CA LYS A 323 16.73 -21.22 -3.43
C LYS A 323 15.82 -21.21 -4.65
N LEU A 324 14.60 -20.68 -4.52
CA LEU A 324 13.66 -20.58 -5.63
C LEU A 324 14.22 -19.73 -6.77
N ALA A 325 14.77 -18.55 -6.46
CA ALA A 325 15.42 -17.70 -7.46
C ALA A 325 16.59 -18.43 -8.15
N SER A 326 17.43 -19.15 -7.41
CA SER A 326 18.52 -19.94 -7.98
C SER A 326 18.02 -21.01 -8.97
N ILE A 327 16.91 -21.68 -8.66
CA ILE A 327 16.30 -22.68 -9.53
C ILE A 327 15.77 -22.01 -10.81
N ILE A 328 15.01 -20.93 -10.67
CA ILE A 328 14.47 -20.17 -11.81
C ILE A 328 15.62 -19.72 -12.74
N ASN A 329 16.69 -19.18 -12.15
CA ASN A 329 17.82 -18.61 -12.88
C ASN A 329 18.74 -19.64 -13.54
N THR A 330 18.56 -20.92 -13.25
CA THR A 330 19.25 -22.05 -13.92
C THR A 330 18.32 -22.88 -14.80
N SER A 331 17.05 -22.46 -14.93
CA SER A 331 16.00 -23.17 -15.64
C SER A 331 15.39 -22.31 -16.75
N SER A 332 14.35 -22.83 -17.41
CA SER A 332 13.64 -22.14 -18.51
C SER A 332 12.85 -20.90 -18.11
N GLY A 333 12.60 -20.70 -16.81
CA GLY A 333 11.91 -19.52 -16.29
C GLY A 333 12.80 -18.28 -16.18
N ARG A 334 14.11 -18.40 -16.45
CA ARG A 334 15.08 -17.30 -16.32
C ARG A 334 14.72 -16.13 -17.23
N CYS A 335 14.65 -14.96 -16.64
CA CYS A 335 14.60 -13.66 -17.32
C CYS A 335 15.43 -12.61 -16.55
N TRP A 336 15.61 -11.43 -17.15
CA TRP A 336 16.37 -10.33 -16.52
C TRP A 336 15.78 -9.92 -15.16
N SER A 337 14.45 -9.91 -15.06
CA SER A 337 13.73 -9.61 -13.81
C SER A 337 14.01 -10.63 -12.71
N SER A 338 14.37 -11.88 -13.03
CA SER A 338 14.65 -12.93 -12.05
C SER A 338 16.11 -13.01 -11.60
N ASP A 339 17.07 -12.76 -12.51
CA ASP A 339 18.51 -12.98 -12.27
C ASP A 339 19.29 -11.71 -11.92
N THR A 340 18.87 -10.57 -12.46
CA THR A 340 19.57 -9.30 -12.33
C THR A 340 18.80 -8.33 -11.45
N TYR A 341 17.47 -8.45 -11.40
CA TYR A 341 16.60 -7.47 -10.77
C TYR A 341 15.43 -8.09 -9.98
N ASN A 342 15.70 -9.16 -9.24
CA ASN A 342 14.69 -9.95 -8.54
C ASN A 342 13.79 -9.08 -7.62
N PRO A 343 12.46 -9.13 -7.77
CA PRO A 343 11.54 -8.24 -7.04
C PRO A 343 11.30 -8.65 -5.59
N CYS A 344 11.73 -9.84 -5.17
CA CYS A 344 11.64 -10.30 -3.79
C CYS A 344 12.78 -9.70 -2.95
N PRO A 345 12.48 -8.95 -1.87
CA PRO A 345 13.51 -8.35 -1.01
C PRO A 345 14.48 -9.40 -0.45
N GLY A 346 15.77 -9.06 -0.41
CA GLY A 346 16.83 -9.90 0.14
C GLY A 346 17.32 -11.03 -0.78
N VAL A 347 16.74 -11.23 -1.97
CA VAL A 347 17.27 -12.20 -2.95
C VAL A 347 18.54 -11.68 -3.62
N ILE A 348 18.52 -10.43 -4.07
CA ILE A 348 19.70 -9.73 -4.61
C ILE A 348 19.93 -8.48 -3.76
N GLU A 349 21.14 -8.33 -3.21
CA GLU A 349 21.51 -7.17 -2.40
C GLU A 349 21.81 -5.94 -3.27
N GLY A 350 21.64 -4.75 -2.70
CA GLY A 350 22.05 -3.50 -3.35
C GLY A 350 21.12 -2.94 -4.43
N ILE A 351 20.13 -3.71 -4.91
CA ILE A 351 19.09 -3.26 -5.85
C ILE A 351 17.84 -2.72 -5.13
N PRO A 352 16.95 -1.97 -5.81
CA PRO A 352 15.80 -1.31 -5.17
C PRO A 352 14.90 -2.23 -4.34
N PRO A 353 14.53 -3.46 -4.76
CA PRO A 353 13.75 -4.37 -3.92
C PRO A 353 14.31 -4.60 -2.50
N SER A 354 15.64 -4.69 -2.35
CA SER A 354 16.31 -4.83 -1.05
C SER A 354 16.53 -3.51 -0.31
N LYS A 355 16.12 -2.38 -0.90
CA LYS A 355 16.18 -1.02 -0.34
C LYS A 355 14.78 -0.40 -0.20
N GLY A 356 13.78 -1.23 0.10
CA GLY A 356 12.39 -0.77 0.26
C GLY A 356 11.76 -0.21 -1.02
N TYR A 357 12.25 -0.64 -2.18
CA TYR A 357 11.88 -0.18 -3.53
C TYR A 357 12.15 1.31 -3.79
N ALA A 358 13.12 1.90 -3.07
CA ALA A 358 13.51 3.30 -3.28
C ALA A 358 14.40 3.45 -4.53
N GLY A 359 14.18 4.54 -5.29
CA GLY A 359 14.92 4.83 -6.51
C GLY A 359 14.51 3.93 -7.69
N GLY A 360 15.48 3.53 -8.52
CA GLY A 360 15.24 2.62 -9.63
C GLY A 360 14.37 3.19 -10.75
N PHE A 361 13.54 2.35 -11.36
CA PHE A 361 12.60 2.74 -12.41
C PHE A 361 11.18 2.81 -11.85
N GLY A 362 10.68 4.02 -11.63
CA GLY A 362 9.41 4.24 -10.90
C GLY A 362 8.19 3.63 -11.59
N SER A 363 7.23 3.18 -10.77
CA SER A 363 6.00 2.52 -11.24
C SER A 363 5.15 3.41 -12.14
N ALA A 364 5.09 4.73 -11.87
CA ALA A 364 4.44 5.69 -12.75
C ALA A 364 5.09 5.78 -14.15
N LEU A 365 6.42 5.63 -14.24
CA LEU A 365 7.13 5.62 -15.52
C LEU A 365 6.88 4.32 -16.29
N MET A 366 6.86 3.18 -15.59
CA MET A 366 6.48 1.89 -16.19
C MET A 366 5.05 1.96 -16.75
N ALA A 367 4.09 2.47 -15.98
CA ALA A 367 2.71 2.66 -16.44
C ALA A 367 2.63 3.54 -17.70
N LYS A 368 3.43 4.61 -17.74
CA LYS A 368 3.50 5.50 -18.90
C LYS A 368 4.10 4.81 -20.13
N ASP A 369 5.16 4.03 -20.00
CA ASP A 369 5.73 3.27 -21.13
C ASP A 369 4.76 2.19 -21.65
N LEU A 370 4.04 1.55 -20.73
CA LEU A 370 2.98 0.60 -21.08
C LEU A 370 1.79 1.28 -21.76
N SER A 371 1.46 2.53 -21.40
CA SER A 371 0.48 3.32 -22.14
C SER A 371 0.90 3.52 -23.60
N LEU A 372 2.17 3.81 -23.87
CA LEU A 372 2.69 3.93 -25.24
C LEU A 372 2.55 2.60 -26.01
N ALA A 373 2.88 1.48 -25.36
CA ALA A 373 2.72 0.14 -25.96
C ALA A 373 1.26 -0.16 -26.32
N GLN A 374 0.33 0.16 -25.41
CA GLN A 374 -1.10 -0.10 -25.62
C GLN A 374 -1.72 0.83 -26.67
N ASN A 375 -1.27 2.08 -26.74
CA ASN A 375 -1.67 2.99 -27.81
C ASN A 375 -1.21 2.45 -29.17
N ALA A 376 0.07 2.07 -29.31
CA ALA A 376 0.60 1.50 -30.54
C ALA A 376 -0.11 0.19 -30.93
N ALA A 377 -0.35 -0.70 -29.96
CA ALA A 377 -1.08 -1.96 -30.18
C ALA A 377 -2.50 -1.70 -30.69
N THR A 378 -3.19 -0.71 -30.13
CA THR A 378 -4.54 -0.32 -30.54
C THR A 378 -4.54 0.24 -31.96
N THR A 379 -3.63 1.17 -32.27
CA THR A 379 -3.52 1.79 -33.60
C THR A 379 -3.22 0.76 -34.70
N LEU A 380 -2.39 -0.24 -34.39
CA LEU A 380 -1.96 -1.26 -35.35
C LEU A 380 -2.84 -2.52 -35.36
N GLY A 381 -3.82 -2.63 -34.47
CA GLY A 381 -4.63 -3.84 -34.32
C GLY A 381 -3.86 -5.07 -33.83
N ALA A 382 -2.76 -4.87 -33.06
CA ALA A 382 -1.93 -5.95 -32.55
C ALA A 382 -2.43 -6.45 -31.18
N PRO A 383 -2.82 -7.73 -31.03
CA PRO A 383 -3.28 -8.26 -29.75
C PRO A 383 -2.12 -8.41 -28.77
N THR A 384 -2.23 -7.77 -27.59
CA THR A 384 -1.19 -7.79 -26.55
C THR A 384 -1.75 -8.13 -25.16
N PRO A 385 -2.47 -9.26 -24.97
CA PRO A 385 -3.26 -9.51 -23.76
C PRO A 385 -2.47 -9.41 -22.44
N LEU A 386 -1.26 -9.98 -22.39
CA LEU A 386 -0.39 -9.88 -21.21
C LEU A 386 0.14 -8.46 -20.99
N GLY A 387 0.45 -7.75 -22.08
CA GLY A 387 0.84 -6.34 -22.02
C GLY A 387 -0.29 -5.45 -21.53
N SER A 388 -1.52 -5.70 -21.99
CA SER A 388 -2.72 -4.99 -21.54
C SER A 388 -2.99 -5.20 -20.06
N LEU A 389 -2.88 -6.44 -19.55
CA LEU A 389 -3.02 -6.73 -18.13
C LEU A 389 -1.90 -6.08 -17.31
N SER A 390 -0.65 -6.19 -17.77
CA SER A 390 0.49 -5.54 -17.14
C SER A 390 0.29 -4.03 -17.03
N HIS A 391 -0.23 -3.41 -18.09
CA HIS A 391 -0.58 -1.99 -18.08
C HIS A 391 -1.62 -1.67 -17.00
N GLN A 392 -2.69 -2.46 -16.86
CA GLN A 392 -3.69 -2.21 -15.82
C GLN A 392 -3.12 -2.34 -14.40
N ILE A 393 -2.26 -3.33 -14.15
CA ILE A 393 -1.60 -3.52 -12.85
C ILE A 393 -0.74 -2.30 -12.52
N TYR A 394 0.13 -1.87 -13.43
CA TYR A 394 0.98 -0.70 -13.19
C TYR A 394 0.19 0.61 -13.12
N ARG A 395 -0.98 0.73 -13.78
CA ARG A 395 -1.88 1.87 -13.58
C ARG A 395 -2.42 1.95 -12.16
N LEU A 396 -2.76 0.81 -11.54
CA LEU A 396 -3.18 0.77 -10.14
C LEU A 396 -2.03 1.22 -9.23
N LEU A 397 -0.81 0.72 -9.46
CA LEU A 397 0.38 1.14 -8.71
C LEU A 397 0.69 2.63 -8.87
N ALA A 398 0.56 3.16 -10.10
CA ALA A 398 0.80 4.57 -10.40
C ALA A 398 -0.22 5.52 -9.76
N GLN A 399 -1.41 5.04 -9.41
CA GLN A 399 -2.44 5.82 -8.71
C GLN A 399 -2.35 5.69 -7.19
N HIS A 400 -1.58 4.73 -6.67
CA HIS A 400 -1.45 4.50 -5.24
C HIS A 400 -0.34 5.38 -4.65
N PRO A 401 -0.62 6.22 -3.63
CA PRO A 401 0.36 7.15 -3.06
C PRO A 401 1.67 6.48 -2.61
N ASP A 402 1.58 5.28 -2.04
CA ASP A 402 2.74 4.55 -1.53
C ASP A 402 3.55 3.84 -2.62
N PHE A 403 3.00 3.64 -3.83
CA PHE A 403 3.65 2.84 -4.88
C PHE A 403 4.07 3.66 -6.10
N GLN A 404 3.42 4.78 -6.38
CA GLN A 404 3.65 5.56 -7.61
C GLN A 404 5.12 5.94 -7.85
N SER A 405 5.85 6.27 -6.78
CA SER A 405 7.25 6.71 -6.79
C SER A 405 8.24 5.59 -6.53
N LYS A 406 7.77 4.40 -6.16
CA LYS A 406 8.63 3.24 -5.91
C LYS A 406 8.99 2.55 -7.21
N ASP A 407 10.16 1.90 -7.19
CA ASP A 407 10.65 1.05 -8.28
C ASP A 407 9.58 0.02 -8.69
N PHE A 408 9.46 -0.24 -10.00
CA PHE A 408 8.45 -1.12 -10.59
C PHE A 408 8.45 -2.56 -10.04
N GLY A 409 9.58 -3.04 -9.49
CA GLY A 409 9.63 -4.30 -8.75
C GLY A 409 8.72 -4.36 -7.51
N VAL A 410 8.19 -3.21 -7.06
CA VAL A 410 7.21 -3.10 -5.95
C VAL A 410 5.92 -3.88 -6.24
N VAL A 411 5.67 -4.28 -7.48
CA VAL A 411 4.57 -5.18 -7.83
C VAL A 411 4.59 -6.48 -7.02
N PHE A 412 5.77 -6.97 -6.61
CA PHE A 412 5.86 -8.09 -5.66
C PHE A 412 5.23 -7.76 -4.31
N LYS A 413 5.51 -6.57 -3.75
CA LYS A 413 4.89 -6.11 -2.51
C LYS A 413 3.36 -6.03 -2.65
N PHE A 414 2.90 -5.42 -3.74
CA PHE A 414 1.47 -5.34 -4.07
C PHE A 414 0.78 -6.72 -4.14
N LEU A 415 1.44 -7.73 -4.71
CA LEU A 415 0.91 -9.09 -4.86
C LEU A 415 1.07 -9.96 -3.60
N SER A 416 2.11 -9.74 -2.80
CA SER A 416 2.40 -10.53 -1.60
C SER A 416 1.61 -10.03 -0.39
N GLU A 417 1.52 -8.71 -0.22
CA GLU A 417 0.77 -8.04 0.84
C GLU A 417 -0.69 -7.79 0.46
N GLY A 418 -1.11 -8.11 -0.77
CA GLY A 418 -2.51 -8.04 -1.22
C GLY A 418 -3.50 -8.92 -0.43
N LYS A 419 -3.03 -9.70 0.56
CA LYS A 419 -3.86 -10.37 1.59
C LYS A 419 -3.92 -9.64 2.94
N GLN A 420 -3.08 -8.65 3.21
CA GLN A 420 -3.14 -7.82 4.43
C GLN A 420 -4.10 -6.61 4.31
N MET A 421 -4.65 -6.37 3.11
CA MET A 421 -5.58 -5.27 2.82
C MET A 421 -6.97 -5.77 2.42
N ALA A 422 -7.40 -6.94 2.92
CA ALA A 422 -8.83 -7.18 3.08
C ALA A 422 -9.30 -6.29 4.23
N SER A 423 -9.65 -5.04 3.89
CA SER A 423 -10.10 -3.95 4.76
C SER A 423 -10.65 -4.47 6.09
N LEU A 424 -9.92 -4.27 7.18
CA LEU A 424 -10.54 -4.35 8.49
C LEU A 424 -11.68 -3.33 8.47
N VAL A 425 -12.91 -3.82 8.49
CA VAL A 425 -14.11 -3.01 8.64
C VAL A 425 -14.69 -3.40 9.99
N GLY A 426 -14.44 -2.56 11.00
CA GLY A 426 -15.02 -2.72 12.31
C GLY A 426 -16.47 -2.25 12.32
N ARG A 427 -17.39 -3.05 12.83
CA ARG A 427 -18.73 -2.60 13.20
C ARG A 427 -18.66 -2.04 14.63
N PRO A 428 -18.90 -0.74 14.84
CA PRO A 428 -18.84 -0.16 16.18
C PRO A 428 -19.95 -0.73 17.06
N LEU A 429 -19.62 -1.13 18.29
CA LEU A 429 -20.54 -1.82 19.21
C LEU A 429 -20.93 -0.94 20.38
N HIS A 430 -19.96 -0.63 21.24
CA HIS A 430 -20.21 0.10 22.47
C HIS A 430 -18.96 0.79 23.01
N TYR A 431 -19.19 1.70 23.95
CA TYR A 431 -18.16 2.25 24.81
C TYR A 431 -18.36 1.74 26.25
N VAL A 432 -17.30 1.24 26.86
CA VAL A 432 -17.31 0.76 28.25
C VAL A 432 -17.11 1.95 29.20
N ILE A 433 -18.04 2.15 30.13
CA ILE A 433 -17.95 3.12 31.23
C ILE A 433 -17.91 2.36 32.56
N LYS A 434 -17.02 2.78 33.44
CA LYS A 434 -16.97 2.32 34.83
C LYS A 434 -17.84 3.23 35.69
N ILE A 435 -18.72 2.61 36.47
CA ILE A 435 -19.68 3.32 37.31
C ILE A 435 -19.48 2.98 38.79
N GLY A 436 -19.54 3.98 39.67
CA GLY A 436 -19.41 3.82 41.13
C GLY A 436 -20.75 3.64 41.86
N ASP A 437 -21.85 4.11 41.28
CA ASP A 437 -23.19 4.06 41.88
C ASP A 437 -24.23 3.59 40.85
N ARG A 438 -24.45 2.27 40.82
CA ARG A 438 -25.34 1.63 39.84
C ARG A 438 -26.76 2.16 39.84
N LYS A 439 -27.31 2.54 41.01
CA LYS A 439 -28.67 3.09 41.09
C LYS A 439 -28.75 4.43 40.38
N LYS A 440 -27.82 5.35 40.69
CA LYS A 440 -27.78 6.67 40.04
C LYS A 440 -27.49 6.55 38.55
N SER A 441 -26.62 5.62 38.15
CA SER A 441 -26.34 5.38 36.73
C SER A 441 -27.61 4.88 36.01
N TYR A 442 -28.37 3.96 36.60
CA TYR A 442 -29.65 3.53 36.05
C TYR A 442 -30.64 4.70 35.89
N GLU A 443 -30.83 5.51 36.94
CA GLU A 443 -31.71 6.69 36.92
C GLU A 443 -31.26 7.72 35.86
N PHE A 444 -29.96 7.86 35.63
CA PHE A 444 -29.42 8.76 34.62
C PHE A 444 -29.61 8.21 33.19
N TYR A 445 -29.06 7.03 32.87
CA TYR A 445 -29.10 6.50 31.50
C TYR A 445 -30.52 6.10 31.07
N VAL A 446 -31.31 5.48 31.96
CA VAL A 446 -32.68 5.07 31.66
C VAL A 446 -33.66 6.22 31.90
N GLY A 447 -33.63 6.81 33.10
CA GLY A 447 -34.62 7.83 33.49
C GLY A 447 -34.40 9.20 32.83
N THR A 448 -33.15 9.65 32.72
CA THR A 448 -32.84 10.99 32.15
C THR A 448 -32.62 10.94 30.65
N LEU A 449 -31.86 9.96 30.14
CA LEU A 449 -31.56 9.83 28.71
C LEU A 449 -32.58 8.99 27.94
N GLY A 450 -33.52 8.32 28.61
CA GLY A 450 -34.54 7.49 27.95
C GLY A 450 -33.98 6.25 27.25
N MET A 451 -32.79 5.78 27.63
CA MET A 451 -32.23 4.54 27.10
C MET A 451 -32.92 3.31 27.73
N LYS A 452 -32.72 2.14 27.12
CA LYS A 452 -33.25 0.85 27.61
C LYS A 452 -32.12 -0.06 28.03
N ILE A 453 -32.37 -0.86 29.07
CA ILE A 453 -31.50 -1.98 29.41
C ILE A 453 -31.67 -3.05 28.34
N LEU A 454 -30.54 -3.44 27.74
CA LEU A 454 -30.49 -4.42 26.65
C LEU A 454 -30.07 -5.79 27.18
N ARG A 455 -29.16 -5.81 28.14
CA ARG A 455 -28.59 -7.02 28.73
C ARG A 455 -27.98 -6.71 30.10
N HIS A 456 -28.07 -7.65 31.03
CA HIS A 456 -27.44 -7.56 32.34
C HIS A 456 -26.84 -8.90 32.74
N GLU A 457 -25.62 -8.89 33.25
CA GLU A 457 -24.94 -10.06 33.79
C GLU A 457 -24.25 -9.76 35.11
N GLU A 458 -24.31 -10.73 36.02
CA GLU A 458 -23.60 -10.73 37.30
C GLU A 458 -22.49 -11.79 37.26
N PHE A 459 -21.30 -11.41 37.72
CA PHE A 459 -20.11 -12.26 37.73
C PHE A 459 -19.53 -12.36 39.14
N GLY A 460 -19.18 -13.58 39.55
CA GLY A 460 -18.61 -13.84 40.87
C GLY A 460 -17.13 -13.51 41.00
N GLU A 461 -16.42 -13.41 39.88
CA GLU A 461 -14.98 -13.17 39.79
C GLU A 461 -14.62 -12.26 38.61
N GLY A 462 -13.42 -11.69 38.63
CA GLY A 462 -12.91 -10.83 37.56
C GLY A 462 -12.84 -11.52 36.20
N CYS A 463 -12.87 -10.71 35.13
CA CYS A 463 -12.83 -11.23 33.77
C CYS A 463 -11.39 -11.49 33.30
N GLU A 464 -11.14 -12.63 32.64
CA GLU A 464 -9.80 -12.96 32.09
C GLU A 464 -9.29 -11.93 31.06
N ALA A 465 -10.20 -11.30 30.32
CA ALA A 465 -9.88 -10.21 29.39
C ALA A 465 -9.93 -8.82 30.03
N GLU A 466 -9.97 -8.76 31.37
CA GLU A 466 -10.03 -7.52 32.15
C GLU A 466 -11.13 -6.58 31.64
N CYS A 467 -12.29 -7.15 31.26
CA CYS A 467 -13.44 -6.37 30.78
C CYS A 467 -13.93 -5.37 31.84
N ASN A 468 -13.80 -5.72 33.12
CA ASN A 468 -14.14 -4.85 34.24
C ASN A 468 -12.96 -4.00 34.75
N GLY A 469 -11.81 -4.05 34.05
CA GLY A 469 -10.54 -3.48 34.51
C GLY A 469 -9.71 -4.47 35.35
N PRO A 470 -8.68 -4.00 36.08
CA PRO A 470 -7.71 -4.84 36.79
C PRO A 470 -8.27 -5.41 38.11
N TYR A 471 -9.59 -5.59 38.23
CA TYR A 471 -10.26 -5.96 39.48
C TYR A 471 -10.75 -7.41 39.45
N ASN A 472 -10.51 -8.14 40.53
CA ASN A 472 -10.82 -9.58 40.62
C ASN A 472 -12.08 -9.91 41.44
N GLY A 473 -12.73 -8.90 42.03
CA GLY A 473 -13.92 -9.07 42.86
C GLY A 473 -15.21 -9.27 42.06
N LYS A 474 -16.32 -9.43 42.79
CA LYS A 474 -17.67 -9.51 42.20
C LYS A 474 -17.96 -8.24 41.40
N TRP A 475 -18.55 -8.39 40.22
CA TRP A 475 -18.91 -7.28 39.36
C TRP A 475 -20.13 -7.59 38.49
N SER A 476 -20.71 -6.56 37.87
CA SER A 476 -21.78 -6.71 36.90
C SER A 476 -21.50 -5.94 35.63
N LYS A 477 -22.03 -6.46 34.52
CA LYS A 477 -22.05 -5.81 33.21
C LYS A 477 -23.49 -5.46 32.86
N THR A 478 -23.72 -4.25 32.39
CA THR A 478 -25.04 -3.83 31.92
C THR A 478 -24.92 -3.09 30.59
N MET A 479 -25.60 -3.58 29.56
CA MET A 479 -25.68 -2.93 28.26
C MET A 479 -26.90 -2.01 28.23
N VAL A 480 -26.70 -0.74 27.90
CA VAL A 480 -27.77 0.28 27.85
C VAL A 480 -27.68 1.13 26.59
N GLY A 481 -28.81 1.33 25.90
CA GLY A 481 -28.84 2.10 24.65
C GLY A 481 -30.24 2.27 24.07
N TYR A 482 -30.34 2.75 22.83
CA TYR A 482 -31.63 2.98 22.16
C TYR A 482 -32.08 1.83 21.25
N GLY A 483 -31.23 0.82 21.06
CA GLY A 483 -31.53 -0.39 20.28
C GLY A 483 -30.42 -1.42 20.41
N GLU A 484 -30.53 -2.51 19.64
CA GLU A 484 -29.61 -3.65 19.67
C GLU A 484 -28.19 -3.26 19.22
N GLU A 485 -27.16 -3.87 19.83
CA GLU A 485 -25.75 -3.63 19.49
C GLU A 485 -25.40 -4.02 18.04
N ASP A 486 -26.28 -4.77 17.38
CA ASP A 486 -26.15 -5.14 15.97
C ASP A 486 -26.27 -3.94 15.03
N ASN A 487 -27.09 -2.95 15.41
CA ASN A 487 -27.38 -1.78 14.58
C ASN A 487 -27.34 -0.44 15.33
N HIS A 488 -27.04 -0.44 16.63
CA HIS A 488 -26.82 0.75 17.44
C HIS A 488 -25.48 0.68 18.15
N PHE A 489 -24.86 1.85 18.34
CA PHE A 489 -23.81 1.99 19.32
C PHE A 489 -24.43 2.19 20.71
N VAL A 490 -23.93 1.46 21.71
CA VAL A 490 -24.50 1.45 23.07
C VAL A 490 -23.44 1.75 24.14
N VAL A 491 -23.84 1.79 25.41
CA VAL A 491 -22.92 1.90 26.55
C VAL A 491 -22.88 0.58 27.30
N GLU A 492 -21.68 0.08 27.59
CA GLU A 492 -21.46 -1.00 28.54
C GLU A 492 -21.11 -0.38 29.90
N MET A 493 -21.99 -0.51 30.89
CA MET A 493 -21.71 -0.11 32.26
C MET A 493 -21.07 -1.27 33.03
N THR A 494 -19.88 -1.04 33.56
CA THR A 494 -19.18 -1.98 34.44
C THR A 494 -19.25 -1.47 35.88
N TYR A 495 -19.78 -2.32 36.75
CA TYR A 495 -19.94 -2.01 38.18
C TYR A 495 -19.20 -3.05 39.00
N ASN A 496 -18.14 -2.62 39.69
CA ASN A 496 -17.35 -3.49 40.57
C ASN A 496 -17.82 -3.25 42.01
N TYR A 497 -18.36 -4.28 42.68
CA TYR A 497 -18.94 -4.13 44.02
C TYR A 497 -17.93 -3.64 45.08
N GLU A 498 -16.65 -3.88 44.84
CA GLU A 498 -15.55 -3.50 45.73
C GLU A 498 -15.00 -2.07 45.48
N ILE A 499 -15.49 -1.39 44.45
CA ILE A 499 -15.02 -0.06 44.04
C ILE A 499 -16.17 0.96 44.10
N GLY A 500 -16.11 1.87 45.08
CA GLY A 500 -17.18 2.85 45.31
C GLY A 500 -17.10 4.13 44.47
N ALA A 501 -15.95 4.41 43.84
CA ALA A 501 -15.75 5.56 42.95
C ALA A 501 -14.49 5.37 42.09
N TYR A 502 -14.47 6.01 40.93
CA TYR A 502 -13.31 6.07 40.05
C TYR A 502 -12.81 7.51 39.92
N THR A 503 -11.49 7.69 39.85
CA THR A 503 -10.90 8.98 39.50
C THR A 503 -11.00 9.18 38.01
N LYS A 504 -11.71 10.24 37.60
CA LYS A 504 -11.89 10.59 36.20
C LYS A 504 -10.63 11.19 35.59
N GLY A 505 -10.26 10.69 34.41
CA GLY A 505 -9.23 11.27 33.57
C GLY A 505 -9.71 12.44 32.71
N ASP A 506 -8.88 12.82 31.76
CA ASP A 506 -9.23 13.68 30.62
C ASP A 506 -9.09 12.95 29.28
N ASP A 507 -9.07 11.62 29.27
CA ASP A 507 -8.99 10.76 28.08
C ASP A 507 -10.29 10.73 27.29
N LEU A 508 -11.42 10.47 27.95
CA LEU A 508 -12.75 10.58 27.33
C LEU A 508 -13.20 12.04 27.33
N HIS A 509 -13.34 12.63 26.14
CA HIS A 509 -13.93 13.96 25.99
C HIS A 509 -15.44 13.91 26.29
N GLY A 510 -16.14 12.94 25.69
CA GLY A 510 -17.53 12.62 26.00
C GLY A 510 -18.25 11.76 24.96
N LEU A 511 -19.47 11.38 25.30
CA LEU A 511 -20.40 10.66 24.42
C LEU A 511 -21.46 11.61 23.87
N TYR A 512 -21.83 11.44 22.60
CA TYR A 512 -22.79 12.28 21.91
C TYR A 512 -24.06 11.49 21.62
N VAL A 513 -25.18 12.01 22.14
CA VAL A 513 -26.50 11.41 22.07
C VAL A 513 -27.39 12.26 21.17
N ASP A 514 -27.88 11.65 20.09
CA ASP A 514 -28.82 12.26 19.16
C ASP A 514 -30.23 11.88 19.59
N ASN A 515 -30.84 12.71 20.43
CA ASN A 515 -32.22 12.53 20.90
C ASN A 515 -32.91 13.88 21.09
N LYS A 516 -33.74 14.26 20.12
CA LYS A 516 -34.45 15.55 20.12
C LYS A 516 -35.44 15.68 21.28
N GLU A 517 -36.16 14.61 21.63
CA GLU A 517 -37.17 14.65 22.69
C GLU A 517 -36.54 14.93 24.05
N VAL A 518 -35.46 14.20 24.37
CA VAL A 518 -34.69 14.41 25.60
C VAL A 518 -34.04 15.80 25.61
N PHE A 519 -33.50 16.24 24.46
CA PHE A 519 -32.96 17.58 24.33
C PHE A 519 -33.99 18.68 24.62
N ASP A 520 -35.17 18.62 23.99
CA ASP A 520 -36.24 19.61 24.16
C ASP A 520 -36.74 19.62 25.62
N GLN A 521 -36.88 18.44 26.24
CA GLN A 521 -37.28 18.29 27.64
C GLN A 521 -36.27 18.93 28.60
N LEU A 522 -34.98 18.65 28.42
CA LEU A 522 -33.92 19.19 29.26
C LEU A 522 -33.73 20.69 29.07
N ALA A 523 -33.79 21.17 27.82
CA ALA A 523 -33.72 22.61 27.51
C ALA A 523 -34.88 23.38 28.15
N SER A 524 -36.10 22.83 28.10
CA SER A 524 -37.29 23.44 28.71
C SER A 524 -37.22 23.50 30.24
N ASN A 525 -36.46 22.58 30.85
CA ASN A 525 -36.22 22.54 32.30
C ASN A 525 -35.04 23.43 32.74
N GLY A 526 -34.55 24.32 31.87
CA GLY A 526 -33.54 25.33 32.20
C GLY A 526 -32.08 24.87 32.07
N ALA A 527 -31.80 23.76 31.38
CA ALA A 527 -30.42 23.37 31.08
C ALA A 527 -29.75 24.39 30.13
N SER A 528 -28.60 24.94 30.55
CA SER A 528 -27.95 26.07 29.87
C SER A 528 -26.46 25.85 29.54
N CYS A 529 -25.91 24.65 29.80
CA CYS A 529 -24.53 24.33 29.46
C CYS A 529 -24.46 23.77 28.04
N TRP A 530 -23.86 24.52 27.12
CA TRP A 530 -23.77 24.19 25.70
C TRP A 530 -22.32 23.88 25.30
N ASP A 531 -22.14 23.01 24.30
CA ASP A 531 -20.85 22.79 23.62
C ASP A 531 -20.74 23.58 22.31
N GLU A 532 -19.62 23.40 21.60
CA GLU A 532 -19.33 24.06 20.33
C GLU A 532 -20.30 23.65 19.20
N ASP A 533 -20.96 22.51 19.33
CA ASP A 533 -21.93 21.97 18.36
C ASP A 533 -23.39 22.33 18.75
N ASN A 534 -23.60 23.27 19.68
CA ASN A 534 -24.90 23.62 20.25
C ASN A 534 -25.66 22.41 20.83
N ARG A 535 -24.96 21.52 21.52
CA ARG A 535 -25.55 20.41 22.28
C ARG A 535 -25.55 20.71 23.77
N LEU A 536 -26.54 20.18 24.49
CA LEU A 536 -26.59 20.25 25.94
C LEU A 536 -25.54 19.33 26.54
N ARG A 537 -24.66 19.88 27.36
CA ARG A 537 -23.65 19.12 28.11
C ARG A 537 -24.20 18.72 29.48
N LEU A 538 -24.39 17.42 29.66
CA LEU A 538 -24.72 16.79 30.93
C LEU A 538 -23.47 16.13 31.55
N ARG A 539 -23.56 15.84 32.84
CA ARG A 539 -22.62 14.95 33.52
C ARG A 539 -23.37 13.73 34.03
N ASP A 540 -22.85 12.55 33.76
CA ASP A 540 -23.31 11.35 34.43
C ASP A 540 -22.91 11.40 35.93
N PRO A 541 -23.41 10.46 36.76
CA PRO A 541 -23.11 10.44 38.19
C PRO A 541 -21.61 10.34 38.54
N ASP A 542 -20.80 9.81 37.64
CA ASP A 542 -19.35 9.63 37.80
C ASP A 542 -18.53 10.79 37.14
N GLY A 543 -19.22 11.77 36.55
CA GLY A 543 -18.65 13.01 36.03
C GLY A 543 -18.21 13.00 34.55
N HIS A 544 -18.49 11.94 33.80
CA HIS A 544 -18.29 11.86 32.34
C HIS A 544 -19.22 12.83 31.61
N SER A 545 -18.73 13.46 30.54
CA SER A 545 -19.54 14.40 29.76
C SER A 545 -20.43 13.64 28.78
N ILE A 546 -21.72 13.96 28.76
CA ILE A 546 -22.69 13.46 27.78
C ILE A 546 -23.29 14.66 27.04
N PHE A 547 -23.18 14.70 25.72
CA PHE A 547 -23.64 15.79 24.88
C PHE A 547 -24.92 15.40 24.14
N VAL A 548 -26.04 15.98 24.55
CA VAL A 548 -27.36 15.64 24.00
C VAL A 548 -27.79 16.71 22.99
N GLY A 549 -28.19 16.30 21.79
CA GLY A 549 -28.68 17.19 20.74
C GLY A 549 -28.41 16.66 19.33
N GLY A 550 -28.53 17.50 18.30
CA GLY A 550 -28.29 17.12 16.90
C GLY A 550 -29.50 16.53 16.17
N GLU A 551 -29.37 16.33 14.85
CA GLU A 551 -30.45 15.78 14.02
C GLU A 551 -30.45 14.25 14.07
N THR A 552 -31.56 13.68 14.50
CA THR A 552 -31.78 12.25 14.61
C THR A 552 -31.74 11.56 13.23
N PRO A 553 -30.79 10.64 12.94
CA PRO A 553 -30.79 9.90 11.69
C PRO A 553 -32.09 9.09 11.58
N ILE A 554 -32.93 9.40 10.58
CA ILE A 554 -34.16 8.62 10.29
C ILE A 554 -35.22 8.70 11.42
N GLY A 555 -35.08 9.63 12.38
CA GLY A 555 -36.04 9.81 13.47
C GLY A 555 -35.94 8.79 14.62
N LYS A 556 -34.85 8.05 14.76
CA LYS A 556 -34.61 7.15 15.91
C LYS A 556 -33.44 7.62 16.81
N PRO A 557 -33.64 7.77 18.13
CA PRO A 557 -32.56 8.14 19.05
C PRO A 557 -31.33 7.23 18.94
N SER A 558 -30.13 7.80 19.06
CA SER A 558 -28.89 7.02 18.94
C SER A 558 -27.72 7.66 19.68
N ILE A 559 -26.67 6.88 19.93
CA ILE A 559 -25.34 7.40 20.30
C ILE A 559 -24.54 7.53 19.01
N SER A 560 -24.26 8.75 18.60
CA SER A 560 -23.72 9.05 17.26
C SER A 560 -22.21 9.25 17.25
N ARG A 561 -21.59 9.53 18.40
CA ARG A 561 -20.16 9.84 18.46
C ARG A 561 -19.56 9.53 19.82
N VAL A 562 -18.34 8.99 19.80
CA VAL A 562 -17.41 8.96 20.92
C VAL A 562 -16.29 9.94 20.61
N ALA A 563 -16.02 10.88 21.53
CA ALA A 563 -14.90 11.80 21.40
C ALA A 563 -13.80 11.46 22.41
N LEU A 564 -12.59 11.21 21.91
CA LEU A 564 -11.40 10.92 22.69
C LEU A 564 -10.41 12.07 22.58
N ASN A 565 -9.73 12.39 23.68
CA ASN A 565 -8.61 13.31 23.68
C ASN A 565 -7.32 12.55 23.41
N VAL A 566 -6.45 13.13 22.58
CA VAL A 566 -5.18 12.54 22.13
C VAL A 566 -4.02 13.53 22.30
N ASN A 567 -2.80 13.02 22.40
CA ASN A 567 -1.61 13.85 22.53
C ASN A 567 -1.20 14.45 21.18
N ASP A 568 -1.21 13.63 20.12
CA ASP A 568 -0.71 13.96 18.78
C ASP A 568 -1.68 13.41 17.73
N ILE A 569 -2.41 14.34 17.09
CA ILE A 569 -3.47 13.99 16.14
C ILE A 569 -2.94 13.20 14.94
N GLU A 570 -1.71 13.46 14.49
CA GLU A 570 -1.15 12.79 13.31
C GLU A 570 -0.79 11.35 13.64
N LYS A 571 -0.21 11.10 14.82
CA LYS A 571 0.07 9.74 15.30
C LYS A 571 -1.21 8.95 15.52
N SER A 572 -2.23 9.56 16.12
CA SER A 572 -3.51 8.89 16.32
C SER A 572 -4.20 8.62 14.98
N ILE A 573 -4.18 9.55 14.01
CA ILE A 573 -4.70 9.28 12.64
C ILE A 573 -3.92 8.14 11.96
N ALA A 574 -2.58 8.13 12.06
CA ALA A 574 -1.77 7.07 11.46
C ALA A 574 -2.13 5.68 12.04
N PHE A 575 -2.43 5.61 13.33
CA PHE A 575 -2.90 4.39 13.98
C PHE A 575 -4.35 4.05 13.55
N TRP A 576 -5.31 4.94 13.82
CA TRP A 576 -6.73 4.65 13.60
C TRP A 576 -7.09 4.50 12.11
N SER A 577 -6.51 5.32 11.23
CA SER A 577 -6.74 5.24 9.79
C SER A 577 -5.77 4.31 9.07
N GLY A 578 -4.47 4.42 9.35
CA GLY A 578 -3.45 3.64 8.64
C GLY A 578 -3.42 2.17 9.06
N LEU A 579 -3.48 1.89 10.36
CA LEU A 579 -3.39 0.53 10.89
C LEU A 579 -4.76 -0.12 11.06
N LEU A 580 -5.73 0.59 11.62
CA LEU A 580 -7.08 0.06 11.86
C LEU A 580 -8.04 0.31 10.69
N ASN A 581 -7.59 0.93 9.60
CA ASN A 581 -8.34 1.11 8.35
C ASN A 581 -9.66 1.90 8.51
N MET A 582 -9.74 2.80 9.49
CA MET A 582 -10.83 3.77 9.53
C MET A 582 -10.64 4.84 8.44
N LYS A 583 -11.73 5.28 7.83
CA LYS A 583 -11.72 6.41 6.90
C LYS A 583 -11.70 7.71 7.68
N VAL A 584 -10.80 8.63 7.33
CA VAL A 584 -10.84 10.02 7.80
C VAL A 584 -11.97 10.73 7.06
N GLU A 585 -12.99 11.16 7.80
CA GLU A 585 -14.13 11.92 7.28
C GLU A 585 -13.83 13.42 7.23
N SER A 586 -13.17 13.94 8.26
CA SER A 586 -12.67 15.32 8.31
C SER A 586 -11.41 15.39 9.17
N LYS A 587 -10.59 16.39 8.88
CA LYS A 587 -9.35 16.68 9.62
C LYS A 587 -9.14 18.19 9.68
N GLU A 588 -8.91 18.68 10.88
CA GLU A 588 -8.56 20.04 11.25
C GLU A 588 -7.27 20.01 12.09
N GLU A 589 -6.75 21.18 12.48
CA GLU A 589 -5.47 21.30 13.20
C GLU A 589 -5.47 20.52 14.53
N ARG A 590 -6.58 20.54 15.27
CA ARG A 590 -6.71 19.89 16.59
C ARG A 590 -7.83 18.87 16.67
N ARG A 591 -8.45 18.51 15.54
CA ARG A 591 -9.62 17.63 15.52
C ARG A 591 -9.60 16.75 14.29
N ALA A 592 -9.97 15.49 14.45
CA ALA A 592 -10.21 14.58 13.33
C ALA A 592 -11.45 13.73 13.59
N VAL A 593 -12.20 13.44 12.55
CA VAL A 593 -13.38 12.57 12.61
C VAL A 593 -13.13 11.36 11.71
N LEU A 594 -13.33 10.17 12.24
CA LEU A 594 -13.08 8.89 11.57
C LEU A 594 -14.30 7.98 11.61
N SER A 595 -14.46 7.13 10.59
CA SER A 595 -15.56 6.17 10.50
C SER A 595 -15.16 4.86 9.79
N TYR A 596 -15.91 3.78 10.01
CA TYR A 596 -15.77 2.52 9.29
C TYR A 596 -16.75 2.35 8.11
N GLN A 597 -17.71 3.27 7.91
CA GLN A 597 -18.85 3.05 7.01
C GLN A 597 -18.93 4.06 5.85
N LYS A 598 -19.46 3.61 4.71
CA LYS A 598 -19.91 4.48 3.61
C LYS A 598 -21.42 4.33 3.41
N LYS A 599 -22.14 5.46 3.52
CA LYS A 599 -23.58 5.75 3.33
C LYS A 599 -24.40 5.87 4.65
N GLY A 600 -25.10 6.99 4.82
CA GLY A 600 -25.95 7.34 5.98
C GLY A 600 -25.27 8.33 6.95
N ARG A 601 -25.90 8.61 8.11
CA ARG A 601 -25.19 9.16 9.29
C ARG A 601 -24.92 8.02 10.29
N PRO A 602 -23.81 7.30 10.17
CA PRO A 602 -23.40 6.29 11.12
C PRO A 602 -22.54 6.89 12.24
N TRP A 603 -22.34 6.09 13.29
CA TRP A 603 -21.45 6.40 14.40
C TRP A 603 -20.05 6.84 13.93
N VAL A 604 -19.46 7.82 14.60
CA VAL A 604 -18.10 8.32 14.32
C VAL A 604 -17.22 8.36 15.57
N LEU A 605 -15.92 8.17 15.36
CA LEU A 605 -14.89 8.46 16.34
C LEU A 605 -14.36 9.87 16.10
N GLN A 606 -14.40 10.73 17.12
CA GLN A 606 -13.76 12.04 17.09
C GLN A 606 -12.48 12.01 17.95
N LEU A 607 -11.38 12.49 17.39
CA LEU A 607 -10.11 12.66 18.08
C LEU A 607 -9.85 14.15 18.28
N ASN A 608 -9.54 14.56 19.51
CA ASN A 608 -9.27 15.95 19.88
C ASN A 608 -7.84 16.07 20.42
N SER A 609 -6.98 16.83 19.75
CA SER A 609 -5.63 17.11 20.25
C SER A 609 -5.67 18.14 21.38
N MET A 610 -5.12 17.75 22.53
CA MET A 610 -5.08 18.61 23.72
C MET A 610 -3.78 19.44 23.82
N GLY A 611 -2.76 19.10 23.03
CA GLY A 611 -1.42 19.73 23.14
C GLY A 611 -0.71 19.46 24.47
N LYS A 612 -1.18 18.47 25.25
CA LYS A 612 -0.59 18.00 26.51
C LYS A 612 -0.80 16.48 26.63
N THR A 613 -0.09 15.85 27.55
CA THR A 613 -0.25 14.43 27.86
C THR A 613 -1.64 14.14 28.44
N VAL A 614 -2.36 13.19 27.83
CA VAL A 614 -3.65 12.66 28.28
C VAL A 614 -3.46 11.86 29.57
N ASN A 615 -4.29 12.13 30.56
CA ASN A 615 -4.36 11.41 31.83
C ASN A 615 -5.62 10.53 31.85
N ARG A 616 -5.42 9.21 31.83
CA ARG A 616 -6.51 8.22 31.85
C ARG A 616 -7.08 7.94 33.25
N ALA A 617 -6.32 8.26 34.30
CA ALA A 617 -6.65 7.94 35.70
C ALA A 617 -7.19 6.49 35.87
N THR A 618 -8.26 6.29 36.66
CA THR A 618 -8.82 4.94 36.91
C THR A 618 -10.18 4.70 36.23
N ALA A 619 -10.86 5.77 35.81
CA ALA A 619 -12.17 5.72 35.15
C ALA A 619 -12.11 5.46 33.64
N TYR A 620 -10.92 5.28 33.07
CA TYR A 620 -10.75 5.03 31.64
C TYR A 620 -11.68 3.94 31.12
N GLY A 621 -12.19 4.16 29.91
CA GLY A 621 -13.07 3.25 29.20
C GLY A 621 -12.39 2.48 28.07
N ARG A 622 -13.21 1.83 27.25
CA ARG A 622 -12.80 1.02 26.10
C ARG A 622 -13.80 1.16 24.96
N THR A 623 -13.32 1.31 23.73
CA THR A 623 -14.17 1.28 22.53
C THR A 623 -14.17 -0.14 21.96
N ALA A 624 -15.35 -0.69 21.68
CA ALA A 624 -15.48 -2.04 21.13
C ALA A 624 -15.96 -2.03 19.67
N PHE A 625 -15.35 -2.89 18.87
CA PHE A 625 -15.72 -3.16 17.48
C PHE A 625 -15.87 -4.67 17.26
N ALA A 626 -16.81 -5.07 16.40
CA ALA A 626 -16.84 -6.41 15.85
C ALA A 626 -16.19 -6.44 14.46
N CYS A 627 -15.48 -7.51 14.16
CA CYS A 627 -15.02 -7.86 12.81
C CYS A 627 -15.18 -9.37 12.60
N THR A 628 -15.15 -9.84 11.36
CA THR A 628 -15.21 -11.29 11.11
C THR A 628 -14.07 -12.00 11.84
N THR A 629 -14.35 -13.17 12.43
CA THR A 629 -13.39 -13.84 13.34
C THR A 629 -12.04 -14.13 12.67
N ASP A 630 -12.04 -14.39 11.35
CA ASP A 630 -10.83 -14.61 10.55
C ASP A 630 -9.88 -13.39 10.48
N LYS A 631 -10.35 -12.20 10.89
CA LYS A 631 -9.55 -10.96 10.89
C LYS A 631 -8.83 -10.70 12.19
N LEU A 632 -9.20 -11.33 13.30
CA LEU A 632 -8.61 -11.04 14.62
C LEU A 632 -7.11 -11.37 14.69
N ALA A 633 -6.71 -12.56 14.22
CA ALA A 633 -5.29 -12.94 14.21
C ALA A 633 -4.43 -12.10 13.23
N PRO A 634 -4.88 -11.83 11.98
CA PRO A 634 -4.22 -10.87 11.11
C PRO A 634 -4.10 -9.46 11.70
N LEU A 635 -5.16 -8.99 12.39
CA LEU A 635 -5.16 -7.69 13.06
C LEU A 635 -4.10 -7.62 14.17
N GLU A 636 -4.06 -8.62 15.05
CA GLU A 636 -3.03 -8.71 16.09
C GLU A 636 -1.62 -8.68 15.49
N ALA A 637 -1.39 -9.48 14.44
CA ALA A 637 -0.11 -9.54 13.76
C ALA A 637 0.28 -8.20 13.11
N ALA A 638 -0.67 -7.50 12.48
CA ALA A 638 -0.46 -6.20 11.86
C ALA A 638 -0.14 -5.12 12.90
N VAL A 639 -0.84 -5.11 14.03
CA VAL A 639 -0.57 -4.16 15.12
C VAL A 639 0.82 -4.41 15.71
N LYS A 640 1.16 -5.69 15.93
CA LYS A 640 2.49 -6.08 16.43
C LYS A 640 3.61 -5.71 15.46
N SER A 641 3.44 -5.92 14.15
CA SER A 641 4.46 -5.56 13.15
C SER A 641 4.58 -4.04 12.96
N GLY A 642 3.49 -3.30 13.15
CA GLY A 642 3.45 -1.84 13.17
C GLY A 642 4.00 -1.20 14.44
N GLY A 643 4.48 -1.99 15.41
CA GLY A 643 4.98 -1.49 16.70
C GLY A 643 3.89 -0.98 17.65
N GLY A 644 2.62 -1.31 17.40
CA GLY A 644 1.50 -0.99 18.28
C GLY A 644 1.41 -1.92 19.49
N THR A 645 0.59 -1.52 20.46
CA THR A 645 0.50 -2.20 21.76
C THR A 645 -0.64 -3.22 21.77
N ILE A 646 -0.30 -4.48 22.05
CA ILE A 646 -1.28 -5.53 22.37
C ILE A 646 -1.42 -5.60 23.89
N LEU A 647 -2.60 -5.26 24.42
CA LEU A 647 -2.89 -5.35 25.85
C LEU A 647 -3.32 -6.77 26.24
N LYS A 648 -4.19 -7.37 25.41
CA LYS A 648 -4.59 -8.77 25.54
C LYS A 648 -4.48 -9.45 24.18
N PRO A 649 -3.58 -10.45 24.03
CA PRO A 649 -3.53 -11.28 22.84
C PRO A 649 -4.86 -12.02 22.61
N LEU A 650 -5.05 -12.53 21.39
CA LEU A 650 -6.26 -13.25 21.01
C LEU A 650 -6.63 -14.34 22.03
N VAL A 651 -7.79 -14.18 22.67
CA VAL A 651 -8.29 -15.06 23.72
C VAL A 651 -9.76 -15.42 23.48
N SER A 652 -10.14 -16.63 23.88
CA SER A 652 -11.52 -17.12 23.83
C SER A 652 -12.21 -16.90 25.17
N LEU A 653 -13.37 -16.26 25.18
CA LEU A 653 -14.15 -15.97 26.38
C LEU A 653 -15.47 -16.72 26.33
N GLY A 654 -15.68 -17.60 27.30
CA GLY A 654 -16.96 -18.26 27.53
C GLY A 654 -17.86 -17.41 28.43
N THR A 655 -19.16 -17.36 28.12
CA THR A 655 -20.19 -16.89 29.06
C THR A 655 -21.15 -18.06 29.31
N PRO A 656 -21.45 -18.44 30.57
CA PRO A 656 -22.34 -19.56 30.86
C PRO A 656 -23.67 -19.45 30.11
N GLY A 657 -24.01 -20.50 29.34
CA GLY A 657 -25.24 -20.55 28.55
C GLY A 657 -25.27 -19.68 27.28
N LYS A 658 -24.16 -19.04 26.89
CA LYS A 658 -24.07 -18.19 25.68
C LYS A 658 -22.90 -18.62 24.78
N ALA A 659 -22.84 -18.07 23.56
CA ALA A 659 -21.77 -18.34 22.61
C ALA A 659 -20.40 -17.91 23.14
N THR A 660 -19.36 -18.72 22.87
CA THR A 660 -17.97 -18.35 23.15
C THR A 660 -17.50 -17.34 22.11
N VAL A 661 -16.94 -16.22 22.54
CA VAL A 661 -16.44 -15.16 21.66
C VAL A 661 -14.92 -15.12 21.67
N HIS A 662 -14.32 -14.70 20.57
CA HIS A 662 -12.87 -14.45 20.49
C HIS A 662 -12.62 -12.96 20.49
N VAL A 663 -11.67 -12.51 21.31
CA VAL A 663 -11.33 -11.09 21.45
C VAL A 663 -9.82 -10.85 21.37
N VAL A 664 -9.44 -9.69 20.84
CA VAL A 664 -8.10 -9.10 20.98
C VAL A 664 -8.26 -7.68 21.51
N ILE A 665 -7.40 -7.28 22.45
CA ILE A 665 -7.42 -5.93 23.04
C ILE A 665 -6.12 -5.21 22.72
N LEU A 666 -6.26 -4.04 22.13
CA LEU A 666 -5.17 -3.17 21.67
C LEU A 666 -5.16 -1.87 22.48
N ALA A 667 -4.03 -1.18 22.47
CA ALA A 667 -3.94 0.22 22.88
C ALA A 667 -3.52 1.09 21.69
N ASP A 668 -4.19 2.22 21.54
CA ASP A 668 -3.75 3.27 20.62
C ASP A 668 -2.51 4.01 21.16
N PRO A 669 -1.91 4.96 20.41
CA PRO A 669 -0.70 5.68 20.84
C PRO A 669 -0.82 6.43 22.17
N ASP A 670 -2.05 6.77 22.59
CA ASP A 670 -2.36 7.49 23.82
C ASP A 670 -2.85 6.54 24.93
N GLY A 671 -2.86 5.23 24.65
CA GLY A 671 -3.26 4.18 25.56
C GLY A 671 -4.77 3.94 25.61
N HIS A 672 -5.58 4.52 24.72
CA HIS A 672 -7.00 4.22 24.64
C HIS A 672 -7.21 2.75 24.31
N GLU A 673 -8.05 2.07 25.07
CA GLU A 673 -8.29 0.64 24.88
C GLU A 673 -9.29 0.38 23.77
N ILE A 674 -8.98 -0.62 22.96
CA ILE A 674 -9.79 -1.02 21.81
C ILE A 674 -10.00 -2.53 21.86
N CYS A 675 -11.25 -2.96 21.98
CA CYS A 675 -11.62 -4.38 21.86
C CYS A 675 -12.05 -4.67 20.43
N PHE A 676 -11.44 -5.66 19.80
CA PHE A 676 -12.00 -6.30 18.62
C PHE A 676 -12.53 -7.68 18.98
N VAL A 677 -13.78 -7.96 18.64
CA VAL A 677 -14.45 -9.23 18.88
C VAL A 677 -14.90 -9.88 17.57
N GLY A 678 -14.90 -11.22 17.54
CA GLY A 678 -15.43 -12.00 16.42
C GLY A 678 -16.93 -11.82 16.25
N GLU A 679 -17.34 -11.30 15.09
CA GLU A 679 -18.72 -10.94 14.72
C GLU A 679 -19.71 -12.10 14.88
N GLU A 680 -19.32 -13.30 14.46
CA GLU A 680 -20.22 -14.44 14.29
C GLU A 680 -20.81 -14.91 15.62
N ALA A 681 -19.98 -15.09 16.65
CA ALA A 681 -20.43 -15.46 17.98
C ALA A 681 -20.98 -14.26 18.75
N PHE A 682 -20.45 -13.06 18.52
CA PHE A 682 -20.89 -11.86 19.24
C PHE A 682 -22.34 -11.49 18.91
N LYS A 683 -22.78 -11.62 17.65
CA LYS A 683 -24.18 -11.40 17.25
C LYS A 683 -25.20 -12.22 18.05
N GLU A 684 -24.84 -13.45 18.40
CA GLU A 684 -25.70 -14.29 19.23
C GLU A 684 -25.65 -13.86 20.69
N LEU A 685 -24.49 -13.40 21.17
CA LEU A 685 -24.28 -12.91 22.54
C LEU A 685 -24.99 -11.58 22.82
N SER A 686 -25.09 -10.70 21.83
CA SER A 686 -25.56 -9.30 21.94
C SER A 686 -27.07 -9.12 21.76
N LYS A 687 -27.83 -10.20 21.60
CA LYS A 687 -29.30 -10.15 21.55
C LYS A 687 -29.86 -9.56 22.84
N ILE A 688 -30.89 -8.72 22.71
CA ILE A 688 -31.60 -8.15 23.86
C ILE A 688 -32.20 -9.29 24.70
N ASP A 689 -32.01 -9.21 26.01
CA ASP A 689 -32.68 -10.06 26.97
C ASP A 689 -33.81 -9.27 27.67
N PRO A 690 -35.09 -9.61 27.40
CA PRO A 690 -36.24 -8.92 27.99
C PRO A 690 -36.29 -8.96 29.52
N LYS A 691 -35.59 -9.90 30.17
CA LYS A 691 -35.58 -10.01 31.64
C LYS A 691 -34.59 -9.05 32.29
N SER A 692 -33.61 -8.55 31.55
CA SER A 692 -32.47 -7.84 32.13
C SER A 692 -32.82 -6.56 32.87
N ASP A 693 -33.88 -5.85 32.50
CA ASP A 693 -34.34 -4.68 33.25
C ASP A 693 -34.83 -5.04 34.67
N GLY A 694 -35.58 -6.15 34.79
CA GLY A 694 -36.00 -6.68 36.09
C GLY A 694 -34.82 -7.23 36.91
N GLU A 695 -33.85 -7.86 36.24
CA GLU A 695 -32.64 -8.39 36.89
C GLU A 695 -31.76 -7.28 37.47
N ILE A 696 -31.49 -6.21 36.73
CA ILE A 696 -30.72 -5.09 37.27
C ILE A 696 -31.46 -4.36 38.39
N GLN A 697 -32.78 -4.16 38.29
CA GLN A 697 -33.56 -3.54 39.37
C GLN A 697 -33.53 -4.39 40.64
N LYS A 698 -33.61 -5.71 40.51
CA LYS A 698 -33.42 -6.64 41.63
C LYS A 698 -32.00 -6.52 42.19
N ALA A 699 -30.98 -6.52 41.33
CA ALA A 699 -29.61 -6.43 41.76
C ALA A 699 -29.33 -5.10 42.49
N ILE A 700 -29.89 -3.97 42.02
CA ILE A 700 -29.84 -2.66 42.71
C ILE A 700 -30.49 -2.75 44.10
N LYS A 701 -31.64 -3.42 44.23
CA LYS A 701 -32.32 -3.59 45.52
C LYS A 701 -31.51 -4.45 46.49
N ASP A 702 -30.85 -5.48 45.97
CA ASP A 702 -30.04 -6.43 46.73
C ASP A 702 -28.59 -5.91 46.95
N ASP A 703 -28.27 -4.68 46.53
CA ASP A 703 -26.94 -4.08 46.62
C ASP A 703 -26.69 -3.37 47.95
N TRP A 704 -25.81 -3.96 48.77
CA TRP A 704 -25.43 -3.42 50.08
C TRP A 704 -24.02 -2.81 50.08
N SER A 705 -23.38 -2.67 48.91
CA SER A 705 -22.02 -2.14 48.79
C SER A 705 -21.87 -0.73 49.37
N GLY A 706 -22.86 0.14 49.17
CA GLY A 706 -22.85 1.51 49.70
C GLY A 706 -22.81 1.56 51.24
N GLU A 707 -23.55 0.69 51.91
CA GLU A 707 -23.49 0.54 53.37
C GLU A 707 -22.15 -0.06 53.82
N TRP A 708 -21.65 -1.04 53.08
CA TRP A 708 -20.34 -1.64 53.33
C TRP A 708 -19.20 -0.61 53.25
N PHE A 709 -19.22 0.31 52.28
CA PHE A 709 -18.26 1.42 52.21
C PHE A 709 -18.41 2.40 53.37
N LYS A 710 -19.64 2.79 53.72
CA LYS A 710 -19.91 3.68 54.87
C LYS A 710 -19.41 3.08 56.19
N ASN A 711 -19.46 1.76 56.31
CA ASN A 711 -18.99 1.03 57.49
C ASN A 711 -17.49 0.67 57.44
N GLY A 712 -16.72 1.30 56.55
CA GLY A 712 -15.26 1.14 56.48
C GLY A 712 -14.80 -0.23 55.97
N LYS A 713 -15.57 -0.85 55.07
CA LYS A 713 -15.32 -2.18 54.50
C LYS A 713 -15.30 -3.33 55.51
N LYS A 714 -15.87 -3.16 56.70
CA LYS A 714 -16.00 -4.23 57.70
C LYS A 714 -17.06 -5.25 57.28
N THR A 715 -16.82 -6.53 57.57
CA THR A 715 -17.80 -7.61 57.33
C THR A 715 -19.09 -7.32 58.09
N MET A 716 -20.20 -7.15 57.38
CA MET A 716 -21.50 -6.97 58.01
C MET A 716 -22.07 -8.35 58.36
N VAL A 717 -22.30 -8.59 59.66
CA VAL A 717 -23.03 -9.76 60.15
C VAL A 717 -24.49 -9.36 60.26
N PHE A 718 -25.33 -9.82 59.34
CA PHE A 718 -26.77 -9.64 59.44
C PHE A 718 -27.37 -10.79 60.26
N SER A 719 -28.01 -10.46 61.37
CA SER A 719 -28.89 -11.37 62.11
C SER A 719 -30.31 -11.25 61.54
N THR A 720 -30.72 -12.22 60.73
CA THR A 720 -32.15 -12.47 60.50
C THR A 720 -32.38 -13.98 60.55
N ASP A 721 -33.34 -14.39 61.38
CA ASP A 721 -33.76 -15.78 61.54
C ASP A 721 -34.09 -16.44 60.19
N ARG A 722 -33.49 -17.63 60.00
CA ARG A 722 -33.60 -18.61 58.92
C ARG A 722 -32.70 -18.39 57.69
N TYR A 723 -31.72 -19.30 57.61
CA TYR A 723 -30.69 -19.52 56.58
C TYR A 723 -29.52 -18.54 56.58
N SER A 724 -28.58 -18.79 57.50
CA SER A 724 -27.20 -18.34 57.43
C SER A 724 -26.49 -18.95 56.20
N ILE A 725 -26.27 -18.13 55.16
CA ILE A 725 -25.21 -18.38 54.18
C ILE A 725 -24.05 -17.44 54.55
N PRO A 726 -22.89 -17.94 54.99
CA PRO A 726 -21.71 -17.11 55.19
C PRO A 726 -21.28 -16.50 53.85
N TRP A 727 -21.22 -15.17 53.76
CA TRP A 727 -20.43 -14.49 52.73
C TRP A 727 -18.95 -14.82 52.98
N MET A 728 -18.47 -15.94 52.42
CA MET A 728 -17.06 -16.32 52.46
C MET A 728 -16.28 -15.47 51.44
N ILE A 729 -15.67 -14.38 51.93
CA ILE A 729 -14.55 -13.72 51.24
C ILE A 729 -13.34 -14.65 51.37
N HIS A 730 -13.11 -15.49 50.37
CA HIS A 730 -11.91 -16.31 50.31
C HIS A 730 -10.73 -15.43 49.88
N VAL A 731 -10.01 -14.86 50.86
CA VAL A 731 -8.66 -14.32 50.61
C VAL A 731 -7.74 -15.51 50.36
N SER A 732 -7.63 -15.96 49.11
CA SER A 732 -6.67 -16.98 48.71
C SER A 732 -5.24 -16.43 48.85
N LYS A 733 -4.59 -16.74 49.97
CA LYS A 733 -3.13 -16.69 50.10
C LYS A 733 -2.50 -17.78 49.23
N LYS A 734 -2.29 -17.51 47.95
CA LYS A 734 -1.29 -18.22 47.15
C LYS A 734 -0.61 -17.27 46.20
N HIS A 735 0.43 -16.59 46.64
CA HIS A 735 1.54 -16.16 45.80
C HIS A 735 2.86 -16.30 46.59
N SER A 736 3.74 -17.16 46.10
CA SER A 736 5.13 -17.27 46.51
C SER A 736 5.90 -16.02 46.09
N PRO A 737 6.84 -15.48 46.90
CA PRO A 737 7.56 -14.27 46.59
C PRO A 737 8.68 -14.54 45.58
N ARG A 738 8.60 -13.96 44.38
CA ARG A 738 9.77 -13.79 43.51
C ARG A 738 9.89 -12.34 43.04
N ARG A 739 10.77 -11.62 43.77
CA ARG A 739 11.61 -10.50 43.35
C ARG A 739 10.95 -9.34 42.60
N PHE A 740 10.48 -8.35 43.34
CA PHE A 740 10.69 -6.94 42.96
C PHE A 740 11.93 -6.43 43.70
N LYS A 741 12.98 -6.13 42.96
CA LYS A 741 14.12 -5.35 43.47
C LYS A 741 13.69 -3.88 43.53
N GLN A 742 13.82 -3.31 44.71
CA GLN A 742 13.85 -1.88 44.97
C GLN A 742 14.87 -1.17 44.05
N LEU A 743 14.50 0.02 43.59
CA LEU A 743 15.41 1.15 43.56
C LEU A 743 14.63 2.41 43.94
N HIS A 744 15.27 3.17 44.82
CA HIS A 744 14.77 4.24 45.66
C HIS A 744 14.65 5.59 44.95
N LEU A 745 13.83 6.44 45.58
CA LEU A 745 13.60 7.89 45.45
C LEU A 745 12.60 8.33 44.38
#